data_AF-A0A4Y9JM45-F1
#
_entry.id   AF-A0A4Y9JM45-F1
#
_cell.length_a   1.000
_cell.length_b   1.000
_cell.length_c   1.000
_cell.angle_alpha   90.00
_cell.angle_beta   90.00
_cell.angle_gamma   90.00
#
_symmetry.space_group_name_H-M   'P 1'
#
loop_
_entity.id
_entity.type
_entity.pdbx_description
1 polymer ?
#
loop_
_entity_poly.entity_id
_entity_poly.type
_entity_poly.pdbx_seq_one_letter_code
_entity_poly.pdbx_strand_id
1 'polypeptide(L)'
;MKKRDYLFISLCGIVAIACFQRQPIVAKENTKIPLTLDTATLISEGKIRLEDGRVDSLLYRGKVLSPDEDDDGDGLVNSAEIYTYLKNGKQYYGYNSHPLLYDTDGDGVSDKEDTQVLMWNVTLRDMVIFMELVYRNDDYIDKVLDESSELTELYDNRLEYSMMHNELSHFWKVKEIYHMDEGFDAVLFETKSNYPYLEDGTVQVLGIRGTKGITDVDDDLAIFMGRNPGQANSLETLLKQYDTNPNINNLYVTGHSLGGYLAQRGVIEANNKGYTWYKKAYTFNAPKIKGNLFNPWLNTLADEGNELMRQGKSVHYIVDNDRTSNMVGTFEGAISVGSSSNGHGSRTYFEKFINELPEFSTGKRSTVDGMGYQEAVLKDLNFNEAVTDSQVYTDIIVTSEEIMEGDSVDFMDNLSGIPSDTLKEDMTDYTAIDLNKAGNYTGKIRIIFSDQSETEFDIPIIVSAKGSPIEAEKYTPQIPRDKVAVADLKNLSSEEKQVLIESMSKVNMGYLPADVRYRIESEVGLIVIYADQSEDIITLEQLVIEKKEASDSPTDIGTTAFGVEEIPGILSENILTEDVYQGEPIILEDNIQNLPKGSSVDILEAVSSERIGRFEAKVKVTFENKASRILTVPVIVKARTPQGQGNKETPKAEWKIETKIETLTTSVPYNRVQEENPYLLKGVEQVKVVGKEGLETITYEVTYANGKEKGRREVRREVTTPAVDEVIEIGTKKVISDAKVEVKIETLTTSIPYNRVQEENPYLLKGVEQVKVAGKEGLETITYEVTYADGKETGRSEVRREVTTPVVDEVIEIGSKKLVSNHSKHVPLPQAYPQNQLTNSQLPRTGGSIGKTGLVSGVLTLGLAFLSFSGKCKKIG
;
A
#
# COMPACT_ATOMS: atom_id res chain seq x y z
N MET A 1 73.49 15.50 -30.08
CA MET A 1 72.93 16.20 -31.27
C MET A 1 71.57 15.60 -31.60
N LYS A 2 70.51 16.43 -31.60
CA LYS A 2 69.14 16.32 -32.24
C LYS A 2 68.26 15.09 -31.89
N LYS A 3 67.10 15.27 -31.19
CA LYS A 3 65.70 15.50 -31.70
C LYS A 3 65.27 14.47 -32.77
N ARG A 4 64.07 13.88 -32.80
CA ARG A 4 62.84 13.72 -31.96
C ARG A 4 61.91 12.81 -32.82
N ASP A 5 60.84 12.26 -32.21
CA ASP A 5 59.54 11.89 -32.81
C ASP A 5 59.11 10.40 -32.85
N TYR A 6 57.79 10.26 -32.67
CA TYR A 6 56.99 9.19 -32.06
C TYR A 6 56.62 8.02 -33.00
N LEU A 7 56.33 6.84 -32.41
CA LEU A 7 55.24 5.97 -32.87
C LEU A 7 54.71 5.09 -31.73
N PHE A 8 53.39 5.13 -31.52
CA PHE A 8 52.61 4.31 -30.60
C PHE A 8 52.71 2.81 -30.95
N ILE A 9 52.92 1.94 -29.95
CA ILE A 9 52.69 0.50 -30.08
C ILE A 9 51.68 0.09 -28.99
N SER A 10 50.54 -0.40 -29.47
CA SER A 10 49.41 -0.94 -28.72
C SER A 10 49.80 -2.21 -27.97
N LEU A 11 49.48 -2.27 -26.67
CA LEU A 11 49.67 -3.41 -25.79
C LEU A 11 48.37 -4.24 -25.76
N CYS A 12 48.32 -5.37 -26.46
CA CYS A 12 47.27 -6.38 -26.27
C CYS A 12 47.56 -7.19 -25.00
N GLY A 13 46.92 -6.80 -23.89
CA GLY A 13 46.79 -7.64 -22.69
C GLY A 13 45.50 -8.45 -22.75
N ILE A 14 45.62 -9.77 -22.74
CA ILE A 14 44.53 -10.73 -22.66
C ILE A 14 43.87 -10.60 -21.27
N VAL A 15 42.63 -10.11 -21.21
CA VAL A 15 41.78 -10.21 -20.02
C VAL A 15 40.86 -11.41 -20.20
N ALA A 16 41.08 -12.45 -19.41
CA ALA A 16 40.14 -13.55 -19.26
C ALA A 16 38.94 -13.07 -18.44
N ILE A 17 37.82 -12.79 -19.09
CA ILE A 17 36.54 -12.54 -18.43
C ILE A 17 35.97 -13.91 -18.06
N ALA A 18 36.00 -14.24 -16.77
CA ALA A 18 35.18 -15.31 -16.23
C ALA A 18 33.72 -14.85 -16.28
N CYS A 19 32.97 -15.33 -17.27
CA CYS A 19 31.51 -15.22 -17.29
C CYS A 19 30.94 -16.07 -16.14
N PHE A 20 30.73 -15.45 -14.98
CA PHE A 20 29.70 -15.92 -14.07
C PHE A 20 28.37 -15.68 -14.76
N GLN A 21 27.75 -16.75 -15.28
CA GLN A 21 26.32 -16.73 -15.56
C GLN A 21 25.62 -16.42 -14.23
N ARG A 22 25.16 -15.18 -14.05
CA ARG A 22 24.16 -14.86 -13.04
C ARG A 22 22.96 -15.74 -13.37
N GLN A 23 22.70 -16.74 -12.53
CA GLN A 23 21.37 -17.32 -12.46
C GLN A 23 20.38 -16.16 -12.21
N PRO A 24 19.21 -16.15 -12.86
CA PRO A 24 18.20 -15.15 -12.56
C PRO A 24 17.88 -15.27 -11.08
N ILE A 25 18.21 -14.23 -10.32
CA ILE A 25 17.64 -14.03 -8.99
C ILE A 25 16.17 -13.82 -9.29
N VAL A 26 15.35 -14.86 -9.09
CA VAL A 26 13.91 -14.68 -9.02
C VAL A 26 13.71 -13.67 -7.89
N ALA A 27 13.34 -12.45 -8.25
CA ALA A 27 12.96 -11.44 -7.26
C ALA A 27 11.84 -12.07 -6.45
N LYS A 28 12.11 -12.33 -5.17
CA LYS A 28 11.11 -12.83 -4.25
C LYS A 28 10.00 -11.78 -4.25
N GLU A 29 8.83 -12.11 -4.78
CA GLU A 29 7.70 -11.18 -4.76
C GLU A 29 7.46 -10.74 -3.32
N ASN A 30 7.45 -9.42 -3.11
CA ASN A 30 7.16 -8.88 -1.80
C ASN A 30 5.69 -9.19 -1.49
N THR A 31 5.42 -9.73 -0.30
CA THR A 31 4.05 -10.03 0.13
C THR A 31 3.22 -8.75 0.08
N LYS A 32 2.16 -8.74 -0.73
CA LYS A 32 1.18 -7.66 -0.78
C LYS A 32 0.37 -7.66 0.53
N ILE A 33 0.26 -6.50 1.16
CA ILE A 33 -0.47 -6.25 2.40
C ILE A 33 -1.63 -5.32 2.04
N PRO A 34 -2.89 -5.73 2.24
CA PRO A 34 -4.05 -4.87 1.97
C PRO A 34 -3.96 -3.52 2.68
N LEU A 35 -4.55 -2.48 2.09
CA LEU A 35 -4.61 -1.17 2.70
C LEU A 35 -5.28 -1.24 4.09
N THR A 36 -4.73 -0.51 5.05
CA THR A 36 -5.29 -0.28 6.38
C THR A 36 -5.42 1.22 6.61
N LEU A 37 -6.21 1.65 7.60
CA LEU A 37 -6.34 3.09 7.90
C LEU A 37 -4.98 3.72 8.28
N ASP A 38 -4.15 3.00 9.03
CA ASP A 38 -2.81 3.44 9.39
C ASP A 38 -1.92 3.61 8.16
N THR A 39 -1.90 2.63 7.26
CA THR A 39 -1.09 2.70 6.04
C THR A 39 -1.63 3.77 5.08
N ALA A 40 -2.95 3.94 4.95
CA ALA A 40 -3.54 5.02 4.17
C ALA A 40 -3.14 6.41 4.70
N THR A 41 -3.07 6.57 6.03
CA THR A 41 -2.59 7.81 6.66
C THR A 41 -1.11 8.04 6.34
N LEU A 42 -0.28 7.00 6.43
CA LEU A 42 1.14 7.12 6.09
C LEU A 42 1.37 7.40 4.58
N ILE A 43 0.49 6.94 3.69
CA ILE A 43 0.50 7.28 2.26
C ILE A 43 0.17 8.77 2.06
N SER A 44 -0.89 9.27 2.71
CA SER A 44 -1.27 10.70 2.57
C SER A 44 -0.21 11.65 3.15
N GLU A 45 0.57 11.20 4.13
CA GLU A 45 1.73 11.90 4.70
C GLU A 45 3.01 11.75 3.85
N GLY A 46 3.04 10.87 2.85
CA GLY A 46 4.21 10.59 2.00
C GLY A 46 5.28 9.71 2.66
N LYS A 47 5.00 9.17 3.86
CA LYS A 47 5.88 8.23 4.57
C LYS A 47 5.90 6.86 3.89
N ILE A 48 4.77 6.42 3.32
CA ILE A 48 4.71 5.30 2.37
C ILE A 48 4.51 5.88 0.98
N ARG A 49 5.39 5.54 0.03
CA ARG A 49 5.40 6.07 -1.33
C ARG A 49 5.90 5.05 -2.34
N LEU A 50 6.09 5.44 -3.60
CA LEU A 50 6.73 4.57 -4.60
C LEU A 50 8.21 4.36 -4.30
N GLU A 51 8.78 3.27 -4.81
CA GLU A 51 10.18 2.89 -4.53
C GLU A 51 11.21 3.94 -4.97
N ASP A 52 10.89 4.71 -6.01
CA ASP A 52 11.73 5.79 -6.53
C ASP A 52 11.50 7.13 -5.82
N GLY A 53 10.70 7.14 -4.75
CA GLY A 53 10.36 8.31 -3.96
C GLY A 53 9.26 9.19 -4.54
N ARG A 54 8.75 8.88 -5.75
CA ARG A 54 7.60 9.60 -6.31
C ARG A 54 6.34 9.35 -5.50
N VAL A 55 5.46 10.35 -5.54
CA VAL A 55 4.16 10.31 -4.88
C VAL A 55 3.05 10.53 -5.91
N ASP A 56 1.93 9.88 -5.66
CA ASP A 56 0.67 10.10 -6.36
C ASP A 56 0.02 11.40 -5.86
N SER A 57 -0.23 12.36 -6.76
CA SER A 57 -0.78 13.67 -6.40
C SER A 57 -2.20 13.62 -5.83
N LEU A 58 -2.97 12.55 -6.08
CA LEU A 58 -4.31 12.39 -5.53
C LEU A 58 -4.29 11.77 -4.12
N LEU A 59 -3.28 10.95 -3.83
CA LEU A 59 -3.14 10.29 -2.53
C LEU A 59 -2.32 11.15 -1.54
N TYR A 60 -1.21 11.71 -2.00
CA TYR A 60 -0.32 12.50 -1.16
C TYR A 60 -0.91 13.88 -0.86
N ARG A 61 -0.98 14.24 0.43
CA ARG A 61 -1.72 15.41 0.94
C ARG A 61 -3.21 15.42 0.57
N GLY A 62 -3.73 14.29 0.09
CA GLY A 62 -5.13 14.07 -0.27
C GLY A 62 -6.00 13.64 0.91
N LYS A 63 -7.25 13.27 0.61
CA LYS A 63 -8.15 12.62 1.58
C LYS A 63 -7.51 11.29 2.01
N VAL A 64 -7.45 11.04 3.32
CA VAL A 64 -7.06 9.71 3.83
C VAL A 64 -8.10 8.71 3.35
N LEU A 65 -7.68 7.72 2.55
CA LEU A 65 -8.56 6.67 2.06
C LEU A 65 -9.06 5.80 3.21
N SER A 66 -10.34 5.46 3.17
CA SER A 66 -10.92 4.46 4.06
C SER A 66 -10.83 3.08 3.40
N PRO A 67 -10.21 2.06 4.02
CA PRO A 67 -10.01 0.74 3.39
C PRO A 67 -11.27 0.05 2.87
N ASP A 68 -12.43 0.34 3.48
CA ASP A 68 -13.73 -0.28 3.19
C ASP A 68 -14.63 0.61 2.31
N GLU A 69 -14.17 1.81 1.92
CA GLU A 69 -14.88 2.68 0.97
C GLU A 69 -14.52 2.35 -0.48
N ASP A 70 -15.44 2.69 -1.37
CA ASP A 70 -15.35 2.63 -2.83
C ASP A 70 -15.42 4.10 -3.30
N ASP A 71 -14.26 4.73 -3.45
CA ASP A 71 -14.18 6.19 -3.64
C ASP A 71 -14.45 6.62 -5.10
N ASP A 72 -14.25 5.74 -6.08
CA ASP A 72 -14.53 6.00 -7.50
C ASP A 72 -15.85 5.40 -8.03
N GLY A 73 -16.48 4.53 -7.25
CA GLY A 73 -17.79 3.97 -7.53
C GLY A 73 -17.77 2.84 -8.57
N ASP A 74 -16.64 2.18 -8.76
CA ASP A 74 -16.49 1.03 -9.67
C ASP A 74 -16.98 -0.29 -9.02
N GLY A 75 -17.13 -0.30 -7.70
CA GLY A 75 -17.61 -1.42 -6.89
C GLY A 75 -16.51 -2.29 -6.29
N LEU A 76 -15.24 -1.90 -6.38
CA LEU A 76 -14.12 -2.36 -5.56
C LEU A 76 -13.96 -1.43 -4.35
N VAL A 77 -13.41 -1.95 -3.27
CA VAL A 77 -13.07 -1.14 -2.10
C VAL A 77 -11.58 -0.81 -2.15
N ASN A 78 -11.18 0.34 -1.61
CA ASN A 78 -9.80 0.82 -1.64
C ASN A 78 -8.75 -0.24 -1.21
N SER A 79 -9.09 -1.11 -0.25
CA SER A 79 -8.19 -2.19 0.21
C SER A 79 -7.98 -3.35 -0.77
N ALA A 80 -8.84 -3.49 -1.78
CA ALA A 80 -8.67 -4.42 -2.90
C ALA A 80 -7.83 -3.80 -4.03
N GLU A 81 -7.85 -2.47 -4.14
CA GLU A 81 -7.29 -1.72 -5.26
C GLU A 81 -5.84 -1.32 -5.03
N ILE A 82 -5.56 -0.71 -3.88
CA ILE A 82 -4.20 -0.32 -3.49
C ILE A 82 -3.70 -1.21 -2.34
N TYR A 83 -2.43 -1.57 -2.39
CA TYR A 83 -1.78 -2.38 -1.37
C TYR A 83 -0.44 -1.78 -0.97
N THR A 84 0.07 -2.23 0.18
CA THR A 84 1.44 -1.94 0.60
C THR A 84 2.29 -3.19 0.61
N TYR A 85 3.61 -3.03 0.62
CA TYR A 85 4.53 -4.14 0.75
C TYR A 85 5.85 -3.69 1.37
N LEU A 86 6.57 -4.63 1.98
CA LEU A 86 7.88 -4.37 2.57
C LEU A 86 8.98 -4.80 1.61
N LYS A 87 9.95 -3.91 1.39
CA LYS A 87 11.17 -4.19 0.63
C LYS A 87 12.36 -3.59 1.36
N ASN A 88 13.34 -4.44 1.69
CA ASN A 88 14.55 -4.05 2.43
C ASN A 88 14.25 -3.33 3.77
N GLY A 89 13.17 -3.70 4.46
CA GLY A 89 12.78 -3.09 5.74
C GLY A 89 11.93 -1.81 5.63
N LYS A 90 11.79 -1.24 4.42
CA LYS A 90 10.94 -0.07 4.15
C LYS A 90 9.64 -0.47 3.48
N GLN A 91 8.56 0.24 3.81
CA GLN A 91 7.23 0.00 3.27
C GLN A 91 6.94 0.94 2.09
N TYR A 92 6.38 0.38 1.03
CA TYR A 92 5.98 1.08 -0.20
C TYR A 92 4.53 0.72 -0.52
N TYR A 93 3.89 1.48 -1.40
CA TYR A 93 2.58 1.11 -1.96
C TYR A 93 2.70 0.67 -3.42
N GLY A 94 1.71 -0.08 -3.88
CA GLY A 94 1.52 -0.49 -5.27
C GLY A 94 0.04 -0.67 -5.59
N TYR A 95 -0.27 -0.82 -6.88
CA TYR A 95 -1.64 -0.81 -7.39
C TYR A 95 -2.01 -2.19 -7.97
N ASN A 96 -3.23 -2.63 -7.67
CA ASN A 96 -3.98 -3.58 -8.49
C ASN A 96 -4.89 -2.81 -9.44
N SER A 97 -5.49 -1.72 -8.95
CA SER A 97 -6.15 -0.61 -9.66
C SER A 97 -5.87 0.69 -8.89
N HIS A 98 -6.21 1.84 -9.47
CA HIS A 98 -6.10 3.13 -8.80
C HIS A 98 -7.41 3.48 -8.08
N PRO A 99 -7.42 3.66 -6.75
CA PRO A 99 -8.63 3.75 -5.90
C PRO A 99 -9.50 5.02 -6.06
N LEU A 100 -9.20 5.83 -7.08
CA LEU A 100 -9.89 7.08 -7.39
C LEU A 100 -10.15 7.19 -8.90
N LEU A 101 -9.84 6.15 -9.67
CA LEU A 101 -10.09 6.07 -11.10
C LEU A 101 -11.03 4.89 -11.32
N TYR A 102 -12.24 5.18 -11.78
CA TYR A 102 -13.21 4.13 -12.09
C TYR A 102 -12.69 3.11 -13.12
N ASP A 103 -11.76 3.54 -13.97
CA ASP A 103 -11.14 2.81 -15.07
C ASP A 103 -9.66 3.20 -15.09
N THR A 104 -8.81 2.30 -14.59
CA THR A 104 -7.40 2.58 -14.33
C THR A 104 -6.55 2.66 -15.60
N ASP A 105 -6.86 1.85 -16.62
CA ASP A 105 -6.10 1.80 -17.87
C ASP A 105 -6.69 2.66 -18.99
N GLY A 106 -7.93 3.17 -18.80
CA GLY A 106 -8.61 4.11 -19.67
C GLY A 106 -9.42 3.48 -20.81
N ASP A 107 -9.53 2.14 -20.85
CA ASP A 107 -10.15 1.44 -21.97
C ASP A 107 -11.69 1.53 -21.99
N GLY A 108 -12.28 2.08 -20.93
CA GLY A 108 -13.70 2.37 -20.73
C GLY A 108 -14.42 1.40 -19.79
N VAL A 109 -13.83 0.27 -19.43
CA VAL A 109 -14.39 -0.76 -18.54
C VAL A 109 -14.02 -0.44 -17.09
N SER A 110 -14.94 -0.66 -16.14
CA SER A 110 -14.60 -0.51 -14.71
C SER A 110 -13.58 -1.55 -14.27
N ASP A 111 -12.68 -1.20 -13.35
CA ASP A 111 -11.65 -2.11 -12.85
C ASP A 111 -12.23 -3.40 -12.25
N LYS A 112 -13.42 -3.34 -11.65
CA LYS A 112 -14.18 -4.51 -11.20
C LYS A 112 -14.56 -5.50 -12.30
N GLU A 113 -15.00 -4.97 -13.45
CA GLU A 113 -15.48 -5.77 -14.59
C GLU A 113 -14.36 -6.13 -15.55
N ASP A 114 -13.22 -5.43 -15.45
CA ASP A 114 -12.07 -5.64 -16.29
C ASP A 114 -11.24 -6.87 -15.86
N THR A 115 -10.94 -7.70 -16.84
CA THR A 115 -10.06 -8.87 -16.68
C THR A 115 -8.58 -8.52 -16.78
N GLN A 116 -8.24 -7.34 -17.29
CA GLN A 116 -6.89 -6.85 -17.55
C GLN A 116 -6.66 -5.43 -17.04
N VAL A 117 -7.14 -5.09 -15.83
CA VAL A 117 -7.13 -3.77 -15.14
C VAL A 117 -5.95 -2.80 -15.39
N LEU A 118 -4.75 -3.30 -15.67
CA LEU A 118 -3.55 -2.48 -15.92
C LEU A 118 -3.05 -2.56 -17.38
N MET A 119 -3.87 -3.06 -18.30
CA MET A 119 -3.54 -3.32 -19.71
C MET A 119 -4.76 -3.18 -20.61
N TRP A 120 -4.74 -2.13 -21.42
CA TRP A 120 -5.80 -1.77 -22.37
C TRP A 120 -6.36 -2.94 -23.17
N ASN A 121 -7.66 -3.21 -23.06
CA ASN A 121 -8.33 -4.20 -23.91
C ASN A 121 -8.73 -3.58 -25.26
N VAL A 122 -8.10 -4.02 -26.34
CA VAL A 122 -8.44 -3.51 -27.69
C VAL A 122 -9.82 -3.97 -28.13
N THR A 123 -10.71 -3.00 -28.34
CA THR A 123 -12.07 -3.20 -28.81
C THR A 123 -12.26 -2.84 -30.28
N LEU A 124 -13.40 -3.19 -30.87
CA LEU A 124 -13.76 -2.72 -32.21
C LEU A 124 -13.76 -1.18 -32.32
N ARG A 125 -14.23 -0.51 -31.28
CA ARG A 125 -14.33 0.95 -31.21
C ARG A 125 -12.96 1.60 -31.32
N ASP A 126 -11.95 1.03 -30.66
CA ASP A 126 -10.56 1.50 -30.77
C ASP A 126 -10.04 1.37 -32.20
N MET A 127 -10.31 0.24 -32.86
CA MET A 127 -9.86 0.02 -34.24
C MET A 127 -10.50 1.01 -35.22
N VAL A 128 -11.75 1.41 -34.99
CA VAL A 128 -12.42 2.46 -35.78
C VAL A 128 -11.77 3.81 -35.56
N ILE A 129 -11.42 4.14 -34.31
CA ILE A 129 -10.71 5.36 -33.94
C ILE A 129 -9.35 5.43 -34.67
N PHE A 130 -8.51 4.43 -34.52
CA PHE A 130 -7.19 4.42 -35.16
C PHE A 130 -7.31 4.39 -36.69
N MET A 131 -8.31 3.70 -37.25
CA MET A 131 -8.57 3.71 -38.69
C MET A 131 -8.87 5.12 -39.23
N GLU A 132 -9.66 5.93 -38.53
CA GLU A 132 -9.97 7.30 -38.98
C GLU A 132 -8.81 8.27 -38.73
N LEU A 133 -8.11 8.10 -37.61
CA LEU A 133 -7.02 8.99 -37.21
C LEU A 133 -5.89 9.01 -38.25
N VAL A 134 -5.54 7.86 -38.83
CA VAL A 134 -4.47 7.75 -39.85
C VAL A 134 -4.75 8.47 -41.17
N TYR A 135 -5.98 8.95 -41.42
CA TYR A 135 -6.27 9.79 -42.59
C TYR A 135 -5.87 11.27 -42.39
N ARG A 136 -5.45 11.65 -41.18
CA ARG A 136 -4.94 13.00 -40.87
C ARG A 136 -3.46 13.12 -41.25
N ASN A 137 -2.94 14.34 -41.16
CA ASN A 137 -1.50 14.58 -41.26
C ASN A 137 -0.85 14.37 -39.90
N ASP A 138 0.44 14.06 -39.92
CA ASP A 138 1.24 13.68 -38.76
C ASP A 138 1.10 14.67 -37.60
N ASP A 139 1.29 15.98 -37.86
CA ASP A 139 1.14 17.04 -36.87
C ASP A 139 -0.22 17.03 -36.15
N TYR A 140 -1.30 16.67 -36.86
CA TYR A 140 -2.62 16.64 -36.25
C TYR A 140 -2.86 15.34 -35.47
N ILE A 141 -2.28 14.23 -35.90
CA ILE A 141 -2.31 12.97 -35.14
C ILE A 141 -1.60 13.20 -33.80
N ASP A 142 -0.42 13.80 -33.83
CA ASP A 142 0.35 14.13 -32.62
C ASP A 142 -0.44 15.05 -31.68
N LYS A 143 -1.10 16.09 -32.23
CA LYS A 143 -1.97 16.98 -31.44
C LYS A 143 -3.14 16.27 -30.77
N VAL A 144 -3.76 15.29 -31.43
CA VAL A 144 -4.88 14.53 -30.85
C VAL A 144 -4.37 13.69 -29.67
N LEU A 145 -3.16 13.15 -29.75
CA LEU A 145 -2.58 12.28 -28.72
C LEU A 145 -1.70 13.03 -27.69
N ASP A 146 -1.64 14.36 -27.74
CA ASP A 146 -0.87 15.17 -26.79
C ASP A 146 -1.68 15.46 -25.52
N GLU A 147 -1.42 14.75 -24.42
CA GLU A 147 -2.08 15.02 -23.13
C GLU A 147 -1.68 16.36 -22.47
N SER A 148 -0.58 16.97 -22.90
CA SER A 148 -0.06 18.19 -22.27
C SER A 148 -0.80 19.46 -22.68
N SER A 149 -1.67 19.36 -23.70
CA SER A 149 -2.35 20.48 -24.32
C SER A 149 -3.81 20.13 -24.64
N GLU A 150 -4.75 21.03 -24.32
CA GLU A 150 -6.14 20.86 -24.77
C GLU A 150 -6.25 20.89 -26.31
N LEU A 151 -7.04 19.97 -26.89
CA LEU A 151 -7.34 20.00 -28.32
C LEU A 151 -8.42 21.04 -28.67
N THR A 152 -8.00 22.28 -28.95
CA THR A 152 -8.93 23.39 -29.25
C THR A 152 -9.38 23.47 -30.71
N GLU A 153 -8.56 23.00 -31.65
CA GLU A 153 -8.83 23.07 -33.09
C GLU A 153 -9.25 21.71 -33.64
N LEU A 154 -10.54 21.52 -33.88
CA LEU A 154 -11.08 20.28 -34.43
C LEU A 154 -11.06 20.31 -35.96
N TYR A 155 -10.43 19.31 -36.58
CA TYR A 155 -10.43 19.12 -38.04
C TYR A 155 -11.89 19.06 -38.54
N ASP A 156 -12.24 19.93 -39.49
CA ASP A 156 -13.60 20.09 -40.03
C ASP A 156 -14.70 20.29 -38.96
N ASN A 157 -14.36 20.81 -37.78
CA ASN A 157 -15.27 20.96 -36.62
C ASN A 157 -15.92 19.64 -36.18
N ARG A 158 -15.19 18.53 -36.34
CA ARG A 158 -15.67 17.18 -36.07
C ARG A 158 -15.39 16.78 -34.62
N LEU A 159 -16.47 16.51 -33.87
CA LEU A 159 -16.39 16.22 -32.44
C LEU A 159 -15.69 14.90 -32.14
N GLU A 160 -15.68 13.94 -33.08
CA GLU A 160 -14.99 12.67 -32.90
C GLU A 160 -13.50 12.85 -32.57
N TYR A 161 -12.84 13.95 -32.99
CA TYR A 161 -11.46 14.22 -32.59
C TYR A 161 -11.31 14.68 -31.15
N SER A 162 -12.31 15.36 -30.60
CA SER A 162 -12.36 15.64 -29.16
C SER A 162 -12.49 14.35 -28.37
N MET A 163 -13.33 13.43 -28.83
CA MET A 163 -13.44 12.09 -28.23
C MET A 163 -12.11 11.34 -28.27
N MET A 164 -11.45 11.29 -29.42
CA MET A 164 -10.14 10.63 -29.55
C MET A 164 -9.11 11.23 -28.59
N HIS A 165 -9.08 12.55 -28.47
CA HIS A 165 -8.16 13.23 -27.55
C HIS A 165 -8.45 12.91 -26.09
N ASN A 166 -9.71 13.06 -25.68
CA ASN A 166 -10.15 12.86 -24.30
C ASN A 166 -9.92 11.42 -23.81
N GLU A 167 -10.07 10.45 -24.70
CA GLU A 167 -9.98 9.02 -24.34
C GLU A 167 -8.60 8.40 -24.60
N LEU A 168 -7.78 8.94 -25.52
CA LEU A 168 -6.51 8.30 -25.89
C LEU A 168 -5.25 9.03 -25.42
N SER A 169 -5.28 10.35 -25.25
CA SER A 169 -4.05 11.15 -25.09
C SER A 169 -3.21 10.78 -23.85
N HIS A 170 -3.84 10.32 -22.78
CA HIS A 170 -3.16 9.87 -21.55
C HIS A 170 -2.58 8.44 -21.62
N PHE A 171 -3.01 7.66 -22.62
CA PHE A 171 -2.80 6.21 -22.64
C PHE A 171 -2.16 5.71 -23.94
N TRP A 172 -2.09 6.54 -24.98
CA TRP A 172 -1.58 6.17 -26.30
C TRP A 172 -0.68 7.26 -26.88
N LYS A 173 0.31 6.82 -27.64
CA LYS A 173 1.14 7.71 -28.47
C LYS A 173 1.36 7.13 -29.85
N VAL A 174 1.84 7.98 -30.77
CA VAL A 174 2.47 7.53 -32.00
C VAL A 174 3.83 6.90 -31.67
N LYS A 175 4.03 5.65 -32.13
CA LYS A 175 5.33 4.96 -32.06
C LYS A 175 6.15 5.23 -33.31
N GLU A 176 5.56 4.98 -34.48
CA GLU A 176 6.22 5.12 -35.78
C GLU A 176 5.21 5.57 -36.85
N ILE A 177 5.66 6.37 -37.82
CA ILE A 177 4.88 6.79 -38.99
C ILE A 177 5.61 6.30 -40.25
N TYR A 178 4.86 5.74 -41.19
CA TYR A 178 5.37 5.20 -42.45
C TYR A 178 4.79 5.96 -43.63
N HIS A 179 5.69 6.51 -44.45
CA HIS A 179 5.42 7.02 -45.79
C HIS A 179 6.38 6.31 -46.75
N MET A 180 5.98 5.13 -47.25
CA MET A 180 6.84 4.26 -48.04
C MET A 180 6.56 4.39 -49.54
N ASP A 181 7.50 3.87 -50.34
CA ASP A 181 7.35 3.73 -51.78
C ASP A 181 6.05 2.97 -52.15
N GLU A 182 5.60 3.15 -53.39
CA GLU A 182 4.33 2.61 -53.89
C GLU A 182 3.07 3.16 -53.16
N GLY A 183 3.23 4.22 -52.36
CA GLY A 183 2.13 4.92 -51.69
C GLY A 183 1.59 4.20 -50.45
N PHE A 184 2.41 3.40 -49.77
CA PHE A 184 2.02 2.77 -48.51
C PHE A 184 2.17 3.79 -47.37
N ASP A 185 1.04 4.15 -46.77
CA ASP A 185 0.94 5.07 -45.64
C ASP A 185 0.35 4.34 -44.44
N ALA A 186 1.03 4.37 -43.30
CA ALA A 186 0.55 3.75 -42.07
C ALA A 186 1.10 4.46 -40.83
N VAL A 187 0.40 4.30 -39.69
CA VAL A 187 0.86 4.78 -38.38
C VAL A 187 0.77 3.63 -37.39
N LEU A 188 1.86 3.41 -36.67
CA LEU A 188 1.93 2.49 -35.55
C LEU A 188 1.73 3.28 -34.26
N PHE A 189 0.67 2.95 -33.55
CA PHE A 189 0.36 3.46 -32.21
C PHE A 189 0.77 2.43 -31.16
N GLU A 190 1.13 2.89 -29.97
CA GLU A 190 1.38 2.03 -28.82
C GLU A 190 0.81 2.63 -27.54
N THR A 191 0.44 1.76 -26.60
CA THR A 191 0.08 2.19 -25.25
C THR A 191 1.28 2.85 -24.58
N LYS A 192 1.04 4.00 -23.95
CA LYS A 192 2.03 4.76 -23.18
C LYS A 192 1.28 5.66 -22.21
N SER A 193 1.70 5.62 -20.96
CA SER A 193 1.21 6.56 -19.94
C SER A 193 2.34 7.13 -19.10
N ASN A 194 2.07 8.26 -18.45
CA ASN A 194 2.92 8.82 -17.40
C ASN A 194 2.64 8.22 -16.01
N TYR A 195 1.64 7.34 -15.91
CA TYR A 195 1.29 6.64 -14.69
C TYR A 195 2.20 5.42 -14.47
N PRO A 196 2.96 5.36 -13.36
CA PRO A 196 4.00 4.35 -13.16
C PRO A 196 3.48 2.92 -12.91
N TYR A 197 2.18 2.76 -12.70
CA TYR A 197 1.52 1.46 -12.57
C TYR A 197 1.06 0.86 -13.91
N LEU A 198 1.10 1.64 -15.00
CA LEU A 198 0.82 1.15 -16.35
C LEU A 198 2.14 0.87 -17.08
N GLU A 199 2.28 -0.32 -17.65
CA GLU A 199 3.46 -0.68 -18.44
C GLU A 199 3.36 -0.11 -19.86
N ASP A 200 4.46 0.46 -20.35
CA ASP A 200 4.56 0.99 -21.71
C ASP A 200 4.58 -0.12 -22.76
N GLY A 201 3.93 0.10 -23.90
CA GLY A 201 4.06 -0.76 -25.07
C GLY A 201 3.50 -2.18 -24.87
N THR A 202 2.51 -2.32 -24.00
CA THR A 202 1.76 -3.58 -23.78
C THR A 202 0.86 -3.94 -24.97
N VAL A 203 0.45 -2.95 -25.78
CA VAL A 203 -0.42 -3.09 -26.93
C VAL A 203 0.05 -2.21 -28.08
N GLN A 204 -0.09 -2.69 -29.32
CA GLN A 204 0.20 -1.90 -30.52
C GLN A 204 -0.98 -1.95 -31.51
N VAL A 205 -1.24 -0.83 -32.19
CA VAL A 205 -2.20 -0.75 -33.29
C VAL A 205 -1.53 -0.17 -34.53
N LEU A 206 -1.50 -0.93 -35.64
CA LEU A 206 -1.10 -0.41 -36.94
C LEU A 206 -2.34 0.01 -37.73
N GLY A 207 -2.55 1.33 -37.87
CA GLY A 207 -3.54 1.90 -38.76
C GLY A 207 -2.96 2.08 -40.17
N ILE A 208 -3.53 1.40 -41.17
CA ILE A 208 -3.12 1.51 -42.57
C ILE A 208 -4.10 2.41 -43.31
N ARG A 209 -3.57 3.47 -43.90
CA ARG A 209 -4.35 4.46 -44.64
C ARG A 209 -4.58 4.00 -46.08
N GLY A 210 -5.81 4.15 -46.57
CA GLY A 210 -6.14 3.98 -47.99
C GLY A 210 -5.69 5.17 -48.85
N THR A 211 -5.75 5.03 -50.17
CA THR A 211 -5.42 6.11 -51.12
C THR A 211 -6.44 7.27 -51.02
N LYS A 212 -5.96 8.52 -50.96
CA LYS A 212 -6.82 9.73 -50.89
C LYS A 212 -7.27 10.13 -52.31
N GLY A 213 -8.53 9.91 -52.67
CA GLY A 213 -9.10 10.41 -53.93
C GLY A 213 -10.56 10.03 -54.17
N ILE A 214 -11.51 10.77 -53.58
CA ILE A 214 -12.96 10.47 -53.54
C ILE A 214 -13.63 10.37 -54.94
N THR A 215 -12.95 10.74 -56.03
CA THR A 215 -13.46 10.57 -57.41
C THR A 215 -12.82 9.42 -58.18
N ASP A 216 -11.67 8.89 -57.74
CA ASP A 216 -10.91 7.83 -58.43
C ASP A 216 -11.00 6.46 -57.70
N VAL A 217 -11.62 6.40 -56.51
CA VAL A 217 -11.68 5.16 -55.69
C VAL A 217 -12.31 3.98 -56.43
N ASP A 218 -13.42 4.18 -57.14
CA ASP A 218 -14.14 3.07 -57.79
C ASP A 218 -13.35 2.45 -58.95
N ASP A 219 -12.65 3.28 -59.74
CA ASP A 219 -11.89 2.85 -60.93
C ASP A 219 -10.53 2.25 -60.54
N ASP A 220 -9.81 2.90 -59.61
CA ASP A 220 -8.53 2.38 -59.12
C ASP A 220 -8.72 1.05 -58.39
N LEU A 221 -9.74 0.93 -57.53
CA LEU A 221 -9.98 -0.29 -56.76
C LEU A 221 -10.32 -1.48 -57.67
N ALA A 222 -11.16 -1.29 -58.69
CA ALA A 222 -11.48 -2.33 -59.66
C ALA A 222 -10.25 -2.79 -60.47
N ILE A 223 -9.31 -1.87 -60.76
CA ILE A 223 -8.03 -2.17 -61.43
C ILE A 223 -7.08 -2.92 -60.49
N PHE A 224 -7.00 -2.52 -59.22
CA PHE A 224 -6.14 -3.14 -58.21
C PHE A 224 -6.64 -4.52 -57.78
N MET A 225 -7.94 -4.80 -57.78
CA MET A 225 -8.49 -6.12 -57.39
C MET A 225 -8.24 -7.26 -58.39
N GLY A 226 -7.57 -7.00 -59.51
CA GLY A 226 -7.04 -8.03 -60.41
C GLY A 226 -5.51 -8.15 -60.39
N ARG A 227 -4.82 -7.31 -59.61
CA ARG A 227 -3.36 -7.21 -59.54
C ARG A 227 -2.91 -7.21 -58.07
N ASN A 228 -1.65 -7.54 -57.79
CA ASN A 228 -1.13 -7.36 -56.43
C ASN A 228 -0.70 -5.88 -56.28
N PRO A 229 -1.26 -5.10 -55.34
CA PRO A 229 -0.81 -3.72 -55.15
C PRO A 229 0.63 -3.69 -54.63
N GLY A 230 1.44 -2.73 -55.09
CA GLY A 230 2.84 -2.57 -54.65
C GLY A 230 2.96 -2.41 -53.13
N GLN A 231 1.98 -1.75 -52.52
CA GLN A 231 1.84 -1.56 -51.07
C GLN A 231 1.76 -2.87 -50.28
N ALA A 232 1.30 -3.97 -50.87
CA ALA A 232 1.31 -5.28 -50.21
C ALA A 232 2.73 -5.77 -49.93
N ASN A 233 3.69 -5.49 -50.83
CA ASN A 233 5.09 -5.82 -50.62
C ASN A 233 5.72 -4.95 -49.52
N SER A 234 5.31 -3.67 -49.44
CA SER A 234 5.73 -2.75 -48.37
C SER A 234 5.26 -3.27 -47.01
N LEU A 235 4.00 -3.72 -46.92
CA LEU A 235 3.45 -4.35 -45.71
C LEU A 235 4.19 -5.64 -45.34
N GLU A 236 4.42 -6.55 -46.29
CA GLU A 236 5.18 -7.80 -46.04
C GLU A 236 6.59 -7.50 -45.52
N THR A 237 7.24 -6.47 -46.07
CA THR A 237 8.56 -6.01 -45.60
C THR A 237 8.49 -5.47 -44.18
N LEU A 238 7.46 -4.67 -43.86
CA LEU A 238 7.25 -4.12 -42.53
C LEU A 238 6.99 -5.22 -41.49
N LEU A 239 6.12 -6.18 -41.79
CA LEU A 239 5.84 -7.30 -40.88
C LEU A 239 7.08 -8.16 -40.63
N LYS A 240 7.93 -8.35 -41.63
CA LYS A 240 9.21 -9.02 -41.47
C LYS A 240 10.18 -8.24 -40.57
N GLN A 241 10.15 -6.91 -40.60
CA GLN A 241 10.94 -6.09 -39.69
C GLN A 241 10.42 -6.23 -38.25
N TYR A 242 9.11 -6.20 -38.05
CA TYR A 242 8.48 -6.39 -36.74
C TYR A 242 8.77 -7.75 -36.12
N ASP A 243 8.87 -8.82 -36.91
CA ASP A 243 9.23 -10.15 -36.41
C ASP A 243 10.60 -10.18 -35.71
N THR A 244 11.48 -9.24 -36.06
CA THR A 244 12.80 -9.10 -35.43
C THR A 244 12.83 -8.08 -34.29
N ASN A 245 11.71 -7.42 -34.01
CA ASN A 245 11.59 -6.37 -33.01
C ASN A 245 10.80 -6.88 -31.77
N PRO A 246 11.45 -7.13 -30.63
CA PRO A 246 10.78 -7.64 -29.43
C PRO A 246 9.77 -6.64 -28.83
N ASN A 247 9.83 -5.36 -29.22
CA ASN A 247 8.91 -4.32 -28.76
C ASN A 247 7.59 -4.31 -29.55
N ILE A 248 7.39 -5.25 -30.49
CA ILE A 248 6.13 -5.51 -31.19
C ILE A 248 5.71 -6.93 -30.85
N ASN A 249 4.83 -7.07 -29.87
CA ASN A 249 4.47 -8.36 -29.29
C ASN A 249 2.94 -8.58 -29.18
N ASN A 250 2.16 -7.51 -29.33
CA ASN A 250 0.71 -7.50 -29.20
C ASN A 250 0.05 -6.58 -30.24
N LEU A 251 0.25 -6.91 -31.52
CA LEU A 251 -0.14 -6.07 -32.64
C LEU A 251 -1.56 -6.36 -33.13
N TYR A 252 -2.36 -5.31 -33.18
CA TYR A 252 -3.64 -5.24 -33.88
C TYR A 252 -3.48 -4.38 -35.13
N VAL A 253 -4.21 -4.69 -36.19
CA VAL A 253 -4.08 -3.96 -37.46
C VAL A 253 -5.45 -3.55 -37.96
N THR A 254 -5.57 -2.32 -38.44
CA THR A 254 -6.81 -1.83 -39.03
C THR A 254 -6.60 -1.01 -40.28
N GLY A 255 -7.63 -0.92 -41.09
CA GLY A 255 -7.69 0.01 -42.20
C GLY A 255 -9.06 0.04 -42.84
N HIS A 256 -9.27 1.09 -43.62
CA HIS A 256 -10.47 1.32 -44.40
C HIS A 256 -10.19 1.25 -45.90
N SER A 257 -11.15 0.73 -46.68
CA SER A 257 -11.01 0.58 -48.13
C SER A 257 -9.72 -0.19 -48.49
N LEU A 258 -8.84 0.36 -49.31
CA LEU A 258 -7.53 -0.23 -49.64
C LEU A 258 -6.65 -0.50 -48.40
N GLY A 259 -6.70 0.35 -47.38
CA GLY A 259 -6.00 0.09 -46.11
C GLY A 259 -6.53 -1.16 -45.42
N GLY A 260 -7.84 -1.38 -45.46
CA GLY A 260 -8.47 -2.59 -44.94
C GLY A 260 -8.13 -3.85 -45.75
N TYR A 261 -8.01 -3.72 -47.08
CA TYR A 261 -7.49 -4.79 -47.94
C TYR A 261 -6.06 -5.20 -47.52
N LEU A 262 -5.20 -4.21 -47.27
CA LEU A 262 -3.83 -4.44 -46.82
C LEU A 262 -3.81 -5.07 -45.42
N ALA A 263 -4.64 -4.61 -44.49
CA ALA A 263 -4.77 -5.23 -43.16
C ALA A 263 -5.20 -6.72 -43.25
N GLN A 264 -6.11 -7.07 -44.16
CA GLN A 264 -6.48 -8.47 -44.41
C GLN A 264 -5.31 -9.27 -44.99
N ARG A 265 -4.53 -8.68 -45.90
CA ARG A 265 -3.31 -9.31 -46.42
C ARG A 265 -2.27 -9.52 -45.32
N GLY A 266 -2.13 -8.57 -44.41
CA GLY A 266 -1.21 -8.66 -43.28
C GLY A 266 -1.49 -9.84 -42.36
N VAL A 267 -2.77 -10.07 -42.00
CA VAL A 267 -3.10 -11.22 -41.14
C VAL A 267 -2.90 -12.57 -41.84
N ILE A 268 -3.13 -12.64 -43.15
CA ILE A 268 -2.84 -13.84 -43.95
C ILE A 268 -1.34 -14.13 -43.95
N GLU A 269 -0.52 -13.12 -44.24
CA GLU A 269 0.95 -13.26 -44.21
C GLU A 269 1.43 -13.66 -42.82
N ALA A 270 0.97 -12.98 -41.78
CA ALA A 270 1.32 -13.29 -40.39
C ALA A 270 0.97 -14.73 -40.01
N ASN A 271 -0.23 -15.21 -40.39
CA ASN A 271 -0.63 -16.59 -40.16
C ASN A 271 0.26 -17.58 -40.93
N ASN A 272 0.59 -17.28 -42.18
CA ASN A 272 1.43 -18.13 -43.03
C ASN A 272 2.89 -18.19 -42.55
N LYS A 273 3.38 -17.14 -41.88
CA LYS A 273 4.71 -17.07 -41.27
C LYS A 273 4.77 -17.53 -39.81
N GLY A 274 3.62 -17.67 -39.15
CA GLY A 274 3.54 -18.05 -37.74
C GLY A 274 3.86 -16.89 -36.78
N TYR A 275 3.60 -15.65 -37.18
CA TYR A 275 3.80 -14.46 -36.34
C TYR A 275 2.74 -14.39 -35.23
N THR A 276 3.09 -14.91 -34.05
CA THR A 276 2.19 -14.98 -32.88
C THR A 276 1.96 -13.62 -32.20
N TRP A 277 2.81 -12.64 -32.49
CA TRP A 277 2.67 -11.25 -32.04
C TRP A 277 1.59 -10.48 -32.80
N TYR A 278 1.20 -10.92 -34.00
CA TYR A 278 0.07 -10.36 -34.75
C TYR A 278 -1.23 -11.00 -34.26
N LYS A 279 -2.04 -10.25 -33.51
CA LYS A 279 -3.23 -10.79 -32.85
C LYS A 279 -4.45 -10.82 -33.74
N LYS A 280 -4.78 -9.68 -34.35
CA LYS A 280 -6.08 -9.54 -35.03
C LYS A 280 -6.09 -8.39 -36.04
N ALA A 281 -6.88 -8.55 -37.10
CA ALA A 281 -7.14 -7.50 -38.08
C ALA A 281 -8.61 -7.06 -38.09
N TYR A 282 -8.84 -5.76 -38.24
CA TYR A 282 -10.18 -5.15 -38.34
C TYR A 282 -10.25 -4.32 -39.60
N THR A 283 -11.19 -4.67 -40.48
CA THR A 283 -11.26 -4.09 -41.82
C THR A 283 -12.62 -3.45 -42.07
N PHE A 284 -12.61 -2.26 -42.67
CA PHE A 284 -13.79 -1.41 -42.82
C PHE A 284 -14.01 -1.04 -44.28
N ASN A 285 -15.16 -1.41 -44.86
CA ASN A 285 -15.47 -1.26 -46.30
C ASN A 285 -14.34 -1.74 -47.22
N ALA A 286 -13.56 -2.74 -46.76
CA ALA A 286 -12.46 -3.30 -47.51
C ALA A 286 -12.96 -4.14 -48.69
N PRO A 287 -12.36 -4.00 -49.88
CA PRO A 287 -12.69 -4.83 -51.03
C PRO A 287 -12.21 -6.28 -50.85
N LYS A 288 -12.96 -7.25 -51.39
CA LYS A 288 -12.57 -8.68 -51.36
C LYS A 288 -11.25 -8.94 -52.11
N ILE A 289 -10.33 -9.72 -51.55
CA ILE A 289 -9.19 -10.23 -52.33
C ILE A 289 -9.72 -11.09 -53.49
N LYS A 290 -9.35 -10.75 -54.72
CA LYS A 290 -9.80 -11.47 -55.92
C LYS A 290 -8.66 -11.64 -56.91
N GLY A 291 -8.60 -12.79 -57.56
CA GLY A 291 -7.66 -13.06 -58.65
C GLY A 291 -8.31 -12.91 -60.01
N ASN A 292 -7.48 -12.70 -61.04
CA ASN A 292 -7.88 -12.83 -62.45
C ASN A 292 -7.15 -14.02 -63.10
N LEU A 293 -7.38 -14.23 -64.41
CA LEU A 293 -6.79 -15.35 -65.16
C LEU A 293 -5.24 -15.38 -65.10
N PHE A 294 -4.60 -14.25 -64.82
CA PHE A 294 -3.15 -14.11 -64.73
C PHE A 294 -2.61 -14.17 -63.29
N ASN A 295 -3.48 -14.03 -62.28
CA ASN A 295 -3.15 -14.07 -60.85
C ASN A 295 -4.10 -14.99 -60.06
N PRO A 296 -4.16 -16.30 -60.37
CA PRO A 296 -5.11 -17.22 -59.73
C PRO A 296 -4.84 -17.44 -58.23
N TRP A 297 -3.58 -17.27 -57.79
CA TRP A 297 -3.17 -17.42 -56.39
C TRP A 297 -3.86 -16.43 -55.44
N LEU A 298 -4.31 -15.27 -55.94
CA LEU A 298 -5.09 -14.31 -55.15
C LEU A 298 -6.45 -14.89 -54.71
N ASN A 299 -7.03 -15.84 -55.45
CA ASN A 299 -8.25 -16.52 -55.01
C ASN A 299 -7.97 -17.45 -53.83
N THR A 300 -6.81 -18.13 -53.82
CA THR A 300 -6.37 -18.93 -52.68
C THR A 300 -6.18 -18.08 -51.44
N LEU A 301 -5.55 -16.90 -51.58
CA LEU A 301 -5.46 -15.93 -50.48
C LEU A 301 -6.83 -15.47 -49.98
N ALA A 302 -7.81 -15.30 -50.87
CA ALA A 302 -9.15 -14.91 -50.48
C ALA A 302 -9.83 -16.00 -49.62
N ASP A 303 -9.65 -17.26 -49.98
CA ASP A 303 -10.17 -18.41 -49.22
C ASP A 303 -9.47 -18.54 -47.86
N GLU A 304 -8.15 -18.32 -47.80
CA GLU A 304 -7.38 -18.23 -46.54
C GLU A 304 -7.89 -17.10 -45.65
N GLY A 305 -8.12 -15.91 -46.23
CA GLY A 305 -8.70 -14.77 -45.52
C GLY A 305 -10.08 -15.08 -44.93
N ASN A 306 -10.96 -15.73 -45.71
CA ASN A 306 -12.29 -16.16 -45.23
C ASN A 306 -12.18 -17.19 -44.09
N GLU A 307 -11.21 -18.09 -44.13
CA GLU A 307 -10.93 -19.02 -43.03
C GLU A 307 -10.49 -18.29 -41.76
N LEU A 308 -9.58 -17.32 -41.88
CA LEU A 308 -9.13 -16.51 -40.73
C LEU A 308 -10.26 -15.67 -40.12
N MET A 309 -11.21 -15.22 -40.93
CA MET A 309 -12.45 -14.60 -40.44
C MET A 309 -13.31 -15.58 -39.65
N ARG A 310 -13.51 -16.80 -40.15
CA ARG A 310 -14.25 -17.85 -39.42
C ARG A 310 -13.57 -18.23 -38.10
N GLN A 311 -12.25 -18.09 -38.01
CA GLN A 311 -11.46 -18.30 -36.79
C GLN A 311 -11.45 -17.08 -35.85
N GLY A 312 -12.03 -15.94 -36.25
CA GLY A 312 -12.03 -14.71 -35.46
C GLY A 312 -10.69 -13.95 -35.44
N LYS A 313 -9.70 -14.35 -36.26
CA LYS A 313 -8.41 -13.66 -36.40
C LYS A 313 -8.51 -12.38 -37.24
N SER A 314 -9.60 -12.22 -37.97
CA SER A 314 -9.95 -10.97 -38.63
C SER A 314 -11.45 -10.73 -38.61
N VAL A 315 -11.87 -9.47 -38.51
CA VAL A 315 -13.27 -9.07 -38.57
C VAL A 315 -13.45 -8.02 -39.67
N HIS A 316 -14.55 -8.12 -40.40
CA HIS A 316 -14.83 -7.29 -41.56
C HIS A 316 -16.20 -6.64 -41.46
N TYR A 317 -16.23 -5.30 -41.53
CA TYR A 317 -17.43 -4.50 -41.47
C TYR A 317 -17.70 -3.81 -42.80
N ILE A 318 -18.97 -3.75 -43.18
CA ILE A 318 -19.44 -3.14 -44.43
C ILE A 318 -20.62 -2.20 -44.20
N VAL A 319 -20.80 -1.28 -45.14
CA VAL A 319 -21.93 -0.35 -45.21
C VAL A 319 -22.85 -0.76 -46.36
N ASP A 320 -24.15 -0.89 -46.12
CA ASP A 320 -25.09 -1.48 -47.10
C ASP A 320 -25.18 -0.71 -48.41
N ASN A 321 -25.13 0.62 -48.33
CA ASN A 321 -25.24 1.51 -49.47
C ASN A 321 -23.86 1.96 -50.01
N ASP A 322 -22.80 1.23 -49.68
CA ASP A 322 -21.50 1.36 -50.30
C ASP A 322 -21.53 0.87 -51.76
N ARG A 323 -21.34 1.79 -52.71
CA ARG A 323 -21.39 1.47 -54.15
C ARG A 323 -20.15 0.74 -54.61
N THR A 324 -19.02 0.95 -53.93
CA THR A 324 -17.73 0.39 -54.28
C THR A 324 -17.72 -1.11 -53.97
N SER A 325 -18.09 -1.51 -52.73
CA SER A 325 -18.17 -2.92 -52.33
C SER A 325 -19.24 -3.71 -53.10
N ASN A 326 -20.35 -3.07 -53.50
CA ASN A 326 -21.38 -3.68 -54.35
C ASN A 326 -20.87 -4.06 -55.75
N MET A 327 -19.88 -3.34 -56.28
CA MET A 327 -19.28 -3.62 -57.59
C MET A 327 -18.24 -4.74 -57.53
N VAL A 328 -17.51 -4.84 -56.42
CA VAL A 328 -16.31 -5.67 -56.34
C VAL A 328 -16.44 -6.90 -55.43
N GLY A 329 -17.49 -6.94 -54.63
CA GLY A 329 -17.77 -7.98 -53.64
C GLY A 329 -17.05 -7.75 -52.31
N THR A 330 -17.56 -8.42 -51.28
CA THR A 330 -17.05 -8.38 -49.90
C THR A 330 -16.56 -9.78 -49.46
N PHE A 331 -15.84 -9.84 -48.33
CA PHE A 331 -15.42 -11.10 -47.72
C PHE A 331 -16.61 -11.89 -47.16
N GLU A 332 -16.44 -13.20 -47.05
CA GLU A 332 -17.48 -14.06 -46.46
C GLU A 332 -17.58 -13.81 -44.96
N GLY A 333 -18.79 -13.63 -44.43
CA GLY A 333 -19.00 -13.29 -43.02
C GLY A 333 -18.86 -11.79 -42.70
N ALA A 334 -18.92 -10.92 -43.72
CA ALA A 334 -19.01 -9.48 -43.54
C ALA A 334 -20.19 -9.07 -42.63
N ILE A 335 -19.92 -8.17 -41.69
CA ILE A 335 -20.91 -7.65 -40.75
C ILE A 335 -21.39 -6.30 -41.29
N SER A 336 -22.68 -6.20 -41.61
CA SER A 336 -23.26 -4.92 -42.00
C SER A 336 -23.49 -4.03 -40.79
N VAL A 337 -23.10 -2.77 -40.89
CA VAL A 337 -23.46 -1.72 -39.92
C VAL A 337 -24.72 -0.96 -40.32
N GLY A 338 -25.32 -1.25 -41.48
CA GLY A 338 -26.48 -0.54 -42.01
C GLY A 338 -26.15 0.44 -43.14
N SER A 339 -27.13 1.30 -43.47
CA SER A 339 -26.98 2.34 -44.50
C SER A 339 -26.53 3.67 -43.90
N SER A 340 -25.66 4.39 -44.60
CA SER A 340 -25.02 5.61 -44.12
C SER A 340 -25.16 6.79 -45.08
N SER A 341 -25.11 8.01 -44.55
CA SER A 341 -25.07 9.22 -45.37
C SER A 341 -23.71 9.46 -46.06
N ASN A 342 -22.62 8.94 -45.48
CA ASN A 342 -21.26 9.01 -46.03
C ASN A 342 -20.91 7.79 -46.91
N GLY A 343 -21.73 6.74 -46.91
CA GLY A 343 -21.57 5.57 -47.78
C GLY A 343 -20.21 4.89 -47.58
N HIS A 344 -19.37 4.89 -48.63
CA HIS A 344 -18.04 4.27 -48.58
C HIS A 344 -17.08 4.99 -47.63
N GLY A 345 -17.29 6.26 -47.27
CA GLY A 345 -16.33 7.04 -46.47
C GLY A 345 -16.03 6.47 -45.08
N SER A 346 -14.82 6.67 -44.57
CA SER A 346 -14.40 6.24 -43.23
C SER A 346 -15.24 6.87 -42.12
N ARG A 347 -15.72 8.10 -42.34
CA ARG A 347 -16.61 8.83 -41.43
C ARG A 347 -17.94 8.12 -41.15
N THR A 348 -18.35 7.16 -41.99
CA THR A 348 -19.55 6.36 -41.75
C THR A 348 -19.57 5.74 -40.35
N TYR A 349 -18.41 5.30 -39.85
CA TYR A 349 -18.28 4.65 -38.54
C TYR A 349 -18.29 5.63 -37.36
N PHE A 350 -18.49 6.92 -37.61
CA PHE A 350 -18.65 8.00 -36.62
C PHE A 350 -20.00 8.72 -36.79
N GLU A 351 -20.94 8.13 -37.54
CA GLU A 351 -22.31 8.63 -37.62
C GLU A 351 -23.13 8.17 -36.41
N LYS A 352 -24.08 9.00 -35.98
CA LYS A 352 -24.90 8.76 -34.78
C LYS A 352 -25.58 7.38 -34.72
N PHE A 353 -25.97 6.80 -35.86
CA PHE A 353 -26.63 5.49 -35.88
C PHE A 353 -25.69 4.35 -35.44
N ILE A 354 -24.37 4.54 -35.54
CA ILE A 354 -23.37 3.57 -35.09
C ILE A 354 -23.47 3.35 -33.57
N ASN A 355 -23.88 4.36 -32.80
CA ASN A 355 -24.08 4.24 -31.36
C ASN A 355 -25.21 3.26 -30.99
N GLU A 356 -26.08 2.89 -31.92
CA GLU A 356 -27.13 1.88 -31.69
C GLU A 356 -26.58 0.45 -31.78
N LEU A 357 -25.34 0.27 -32.26
CA LEU A 357 -24.65 -1.00 -32.37
C LEU A 357 -23.80 -1.26 -31.12
N PRO A 358 -24.11 -2.29 -30.31
CA PRO A 358 -23.41 -2.55 -29.04
C PRO A 358 -21.89 -2.75 -29.19
N GLU A 359 -21.43 -3.26 -30.34
CA GLU A 359 -20.01 -3.51 -30.60
C GLU A 359 -19.16 -2.23 -30.69
N PHE A 360 -19.80 -1.06 -30.86
CA PHE A 360 -19.14 0.24 -30.93
C PHE A 360 -19.22 1.03 -29.60
N SER A 361 -19.54 0.33 -28.51
CA SER A 361 -19.61 0.87 -27.15
C SER A 361 -18.89 -0.06 -26.19
N THR A 362 -18.17 0.50 -25.22
CA THR A 362 -17.44 -0.27 -24.20
C THR A 362 -17.48 0.49 -22.88
N GLY A 363 -18.10 -0.13 -21.87
CA GLY A 363 -18.36 0.50 -20.56
C GLY A 363 -18.88 1.94 -20.68
N LYS A 364 -18.15 2.92 -20.12
CA LYS A 364 -18.52 4.34 -20.17
C LYS A 364 -18.27 5.01 -21.54
N ARG A 365 -17.43 4.41 -22.40
CA ARG A 365 -17.16 4.86 -23.78
C ARG A 365 -18.30 4.42 -24.71
N SER A 366 -19.39 5.18 -24.69
CA SER A 366 -20.69 4.77 -25.25
C SER A 366 -21.12 5.45 -26.55
N THR A 367 -20.33 6.40 -27.06
CA THR A 367 -20.64 7.10 -28.32
C THR A 367 -19.39 7.27 -29.18
N VAL A 368 -19.56 7.35 -30.49
CA VAL A 368 -18.48 7.61 -31.47
C VAL A 368 -18.60 8.97 -32.16
N ASP A 369 -19.74 9.66 -32.08
CA ASP A 369 -20.01 10.94 -32.75
C ASP A 369 -19.91 12.18 -31.82
N GLY A 370 -19.55 11.97 -30.55
CA GLY A 370 -19.55 12.99 -29.49
C GLY A 370 -18.15 13.43 -29.06
N MET A 371 -18.07 14.00 -27.84
CA MET A 371 -16.80 14.42 -27.20
C MET A 371 -16.13 13.29 -26.39
N GLY A 372 -16.72 12.10 -26.35
CA GLY A 372 -16.17 10.95 -25.64
C GLY A 372 -16.32 11.00 -24.12
N TYR A 373 -15.82 9.95 -23.50
CA TYR A 373 -15.64 9.85 -22.05
C TYR A 373 -14.32 10.49 -21.62
N GLN A 374 -14.30 11.12 -20.45
CA GLN A 374 -13.06 11.55 -19.81
C GLN A 374 -13.24 11.43 -18.31
N GLU A 375 -12.29 10.76 -17.65
CA GLU A 375 -12.27 10.68 -16.21
C GLU A 375 -11.80 12.02 -15.62
N ALA A 376 -12.64 12.63 -14.77
CA ALA A 376 -12.49 14.03 -14.41
C ALA A 376 -11.26 14.30 -13.54
N VAL A 377 -10.80 13.28 -12.80
CA VAL A 377 -9.65 13.35 -11.88
C VAL A 377 -8.31 13.19 -12.59
N LEU A 378 -8.26 12.69 -13.83
CA LEU A 378 -6.99 12.49 -14.56
C LEU A 378 -6.21 13.78 -14.76
N LYS A 379 -6.91 14.92 -14.89
CA LYS A 379 -6.27 16.24 -15.01
C LYS A 379 -5.45 16.64 -13.77
N ASP A 380 -5.80 16.08 -12.61
CA ASP A 380 -5.19 16.38 -11.32
C ASP A 380 -4.16 15.28 -10.92
N LEU A 381 -4.28 14.09 -11.51
CA LEU A 381 -3.37 12.96 -11.30
C LEU A 381 -2.02 13.18 -12.00
N ASN A 382 -0.94 13.14 -11.25
CA ASN A 382 0.43 13.16 -11.76
C ASN A 382 1.41 12.59 -10.73
N PHE A 383 2.61 12.25 -11.22
CA PHE A 383 3.70 11.68 -10.42
C PHE A 383 4.97 12.54 -10.53
N ASN A 384 4.81 13.86 -10.61
CA ASN A 384 5.92 14.79 -10.85
C ASN A 384 6.68 15.17 -9.56
N GLU A 385 6.09 14.95 -8.38
CA GLU A 385 6.72 15.21 -7.08
C GLU A 385 7.41 13.93 -6.57
N ALA A 386 8.61 14.08 -6.03
CA ALA A 386 9.33 13.05 -5.29
C ALA A 386 9.72 13.62 -3.92
N VAL A 387 9.45 12.84 -2.86
CA VAL A 387 9.70 13.24 -1.47
C VAL A 387 10.70 12.30 -0.81
N THR A 388 11.45 12.82 0.16
CA THR A 388 12.45 12.08 0.93
C THR A 388 12.01 11.89 2.38
N ASP A 389 12.60 10.93 3.07
CA ASP A 389 12.30 10.66 4.48
C ASP A 389 12.61 11.88 5.36
N SER A 390 13.71 12.60 5.09
CA SER A 390 14.03 13.87 5.76
C SER A 390 12.95 14.95 5.65
N GLN A 391 12.11 14.91 4.60
CA GLN A 391 11.03 15.87 4.39
C GLN A 391 9.71 15.45 5.02
N VAL A 392 9.47 14.15 5.22
CA VAL A 392 8.18 13.62 5.74
C VAL A 392 8.24 13.23 7.21
N TYR A 393 9.43 12.94 7.76
CA TYR A 393 9.64 12.72 9.19
C TYR A 393 10.03 14.02 9.89
N THR A 394 9.06 14.92 10.09
CA THR A 394 9.29 16.24 10.71
C THR A 394 9.09 16.27 12.23
N ASP A 395 8.30 15.36 12.79
CA ASP A 395 7.90 15.36 14.21
C ASP A 395 8.86 14.54 15.09
N ILE A 396 10.16 14.68 14.86
CA ILE A 396 11.19 13.96 15.61
C ILE A 396 11.36 14.64 16.97
N ILE A 397 11.23 13.85 18.05
CA ILE A 397 11.35 14.33 19.42
C ILE A 397 12.80 14.17 19.87
N VAL A 398 13.37 15.28 20.35
CA VAL A 398 14.72 15.36 20.90
C VAL A 398 14.65 15.55 22.41
N THR A 399 15.31 14.68 23.18
CA THR A 399 15.47 14.84 24.63
C THR A 399 16.91 15.21 24.99
N SER A 400 17.13 15.67 26.22
CA SER A 400 18.49 15.89 26.73
C SER A 400 19.18 14.58 27.08
N GLU A 401 20.51 14.62 27.05
CA GLU A 401 21.40 13.60 27.60
C GLU A 401 21.92 14.06 28.96
N GLU A 402 21.70 13.27 30.01
CA GLU A 402 22.02 13.64 31.39
C GLU A 402 23.09 12.70 31.97
N ILE A 403 24.23 13.26 32.38
CA ILE A 403 25.39 12.50 32.86
C ILE A 403 26.03 13.14 34.10
N MET A 404 26.85 12.38 34.84
CA MET A 404 27.70 12.95 35.91
C MET A 404 29.08 13.34 35.38
N GLU A 405 29.78 14.19 36.11
CA GLU A 405 31.17 14.56 35.80
C GLU A 405 32.07 13.32 35.61
N GLY A 406 32.66 13.25 34.42
CA GLY A 406 33.58 12.19 33.99
C GLY A 406 32.92 10.96 33.36
N ASP A 407 31.59 10.93 33.22
CA ASP A 407 30.88 9.85 32.55
C ASP A 407 30.92 9.99 31.02
N SER A 408 30.64 8.90 30.31
CA SER A 408 30.52 8.88 28.84
C SER A 408 29.11 9.26 28.40
N VAL A 409 29.02 9.95 27.27
CA VAL A 409 27.78 10.33 26.58
C VAL A 409 27.27 9.18 25.70
N ASP A 410 25.97 8.91 25.71
CA ASP A 410 25.31 7.99 24.77
C ASP A 410 24.07 8.65 24.16
N PHE A 411 24.08 8.87 22.84
CA PHE A 411 22.97 9.55 22.16
C PHE A 411 21.87 8.64 21.61
N MET A 412 21.96 7.33 21.85
CA MET A 412 21.14 6.35 21.12
C MET A 412 19.65 6.41 21.48
N ASP A 413 19.29 6.95 22.65
CA ASP A 413 17.93 7.02 23.16
C ASP A 413 17.31 8.43 23.15
N ASN A 414 18.08 9.49 22.88
CA ASN A 414 17.56 10.87 22.94
C ASN A 414 16.78 11.32 21.69
N LEU A 415 16.58 10.42 20.71
CA LEU A 415 15.79 10.66 19.51
C LEU A 415 14.68 9.63 19.38
N SER A 416 13.44 10.09 19.31
CA SER A 416 12.25 9.26 19.07
C SER A 416 11.36 9.82 17.94
N GLY A 417 10.48 8.97 17.38
CA GLY A 417 9.68 9.33 16.20
C GLY A 417 10.38 9.14 14.85
N ILE A 418 11.54 8.46 14.85
CA ILE A 418 12.31 8.12 13.66
C ILE A 418 12.03 6.68 13.19
N PRO A 419 12.13 6.40 11.88
CA PRO A 419 12.05 5.03 11.35
C PRO A 419 13.15 4.11 11.88
N SER A 420 12.86 2.82 12.00
CA SER A 420 13.78 1.81 12.53
C SER A 420 14.93 1.46 11.58
N ASP A 421 14.82 1.78 10.30
CA ASP A 421 15.82 1.58 9.25
C ASP A 421 16.81 2.76 9.10
N THR A 422 16.83 3.67 10.08
CA THR A 422 17.75 4.82 10.11
C THR A 422 19.12 4.48 10.70
N LEU A 423 20.16 5.17 10.20
CA LEU A 423 21.49 5.17 10.78
C LEU A 423 21.71 6.46 11.58
N LYS A 424 22.31 6.33 12.76
CA LYS A 424 22.67 7.45 13.65
C LYS A 424 24.19 7.61 13.67
N GLU A 425 24.67 8.81 13.38
CA GLU A 425 26.09 9.17 13.48
C GLU A 425 26.29 10.29 14.50
N ASP A 426 27.18 10.07 15.47
CA ASP A 426 27.62 11.09 16.41
C ASP A 426 28.62 12.04 15.73
N MET A 427 28.20 13.30 15.59
CA MET A 427 28.92 14.40 14.97
C MET A 427 29.42 15.41 16.01
N THR A 428 29.38 15.06 17.30
CA THR A 428 29.73 15.95 18.40
C THR A 428 31.20 16.32 18.39
N ASP A 429 31.50 17.62 18.47
CA ASP A 429 32.86 18.11 18.67
C ASP A 429 33.21 18.06 20.16
N TYR A 430 33.73 16.91 20.60
CA TYR A 430 34.19 16.70 21.98
C TYR A 430 35.37 17.61 22.39
N THR A 431 36.00 18.36 21.47
CA THR A 431 37.03 19.35 21.86
C THR A 431 36.44 20.65 22.38
N ALA A 432 35.16 20.91 22.08
CA ALA A 432 34.42 22.08 22.55
C ALA A 432 33.66 21.85 23.87
N ILE A 433 33.73 20.64 24.42
CA ILE A 433 32.94 20.17 25.58
C ILE A 433 33.88 19.69 26.68
N ASP A 434 33.55 19.98 27.94
CA ASP A 434 34.28 19.47 29.12
C ASP A 434 33.35 18.63 29.99
N LEU A 435 33.31 17.31 29.72
CA LEU A 435 32.46 16.36 30.46
C LEU A 435 32.92 16.14 31.92
N ASN A 436 34.08 16.68 32.32
CA ASN A 436 34.55 16.62 33.71
C ASN A 436 34.11 17.83 34.54
N LYS A 437 33.33 18.73 33.93
CA LYS A 437 32.87 19.96 34.57
C LYS A 437 31.37 20.10 34.40
N ALA A 438 30.68 20.24 35.54
CA ALA A 438 29.26 20.50 35.56
C ALA A 438 28.87 21.71 34.70
N GLY A 439 27.80 21.56 33.91
CA GLY A 439 27.37 22.56 32.94
C GLY A 439 26.47 21.98 31.86
N ASN A 440 25.97 22.88 31.02
CA ASN A 440 25.15 22.53 29.85
C ASN A 440 26.02 22.63 28.60
N TYR A 441 26.04 21.55 27.82
CA TYR A 441 26.73 21.45 26.55
C TYR A 441 25.75 21.03 25.45
N THR A 442 26.24 20.92 24.22
CA THR A 442 25.42 20.53 23.07
C THR A 442 26.17 19.49 22.25
N GLY A 443 25.56 18.30 22.16
CA GLY A 443 25.94 17.26 21.23
C GLY A 443 25.28 17.48 19.86
N LYS A 444 25.77 16.79 18.85
CA LYS A 444 25.21 16.82 17.51
C LYS A 444 25.10 15.41 16.95
N ILE A 445 23.90 15.05 16.50
CA ILE A 445 23.62 13.77 15.85
C ILE A 445 23.16 13.99 14.43
N ARG A 446 23.67 13.19 13.50
CA ARG A 446 23.16 13.09 12.14
C ARG A 446 22.37 11.81 11.99
N ILE A 447 21.16 11.94 11.45
CA ILE A 447 20.32 10.84 11.01
C ILE A 447 20.47 10.69 9.51
N ILE A 448 20.79 9.48 9.06
CA ILE A 448 20.82 9.09 7.66
C ILE A 448 19.67 8.11 7.44
N PHE A 449 18.71 8.48 6.61
CA PHE A 449 17.56 7.65 6.27
C PHE A 449 17.92 6.61 5.20
N SER A 450 17.08 5.59 5.01
CA SER A 450 17.33 4.53 4.04
C SER A 450 17.30 5.01 2.57
N ASP A 451 16.68 6.15 2.30
CA ASP A 451 16.72 6.84 1.01
C ASP A 451 17.92 7.79 0.84
N GLN A 452 18.90 7.73 1.75
CA GLN A 452 20.11 8.54 1.79
C GLN A 452 19.88 10.04 2.06
N SER A 453 18.65 10.45 2.37
CA SER A 453 18.43 11.79 2.91
C SER A 453 18.99 11.90 4.34
N GLU A 454 19.37 13.10 4.76
CA GLU A 454 20.03 13.34 6.03
C GLU A 454 19.37 14.50 6.79
N THR A 455 19.31 14.38 8.12
CA THR A 455 18.89 15.47 9.02
C THR A 455 19.82 15.52 10.24
N GLU A 456 20.18 16.72 10.70
CA GLU A 456 21.00 16.91 11.90
C GLU A 456 20.19 17.46 13.07
N PHE A 457 20.49 16.99 14.27
CA PHE A 457 19.87 17.40 15.54
C PHE A 457 20.91 17.85 16.55
N ASP A 458 20.60 18.92 17.25
CA ASP A 458 21.37 19.37 18.42
C ASP A 458 20.77 18.74 19.68
N ILE A 459 21.58 17.96 20.40
CA ILE A 459 21.18 17.25 21.63
C ILE A 459 21.71 18.01 22.84
N PRO A 460 20.85 18.54 23.75
CA PRO A 460 21.34 19.16 24.98
C PRO A 460 22.03 18.12 25.87
N ILE A 461 23.23 18.41 26.38
CA ILE A 461 23.94 17.56 27.36
C ILE A 461 23.97 18.30 28.69
N ILE A 462 23.56 17.65 29.78
CA ILE A 462 23.56 18.19 31.13
C ILE A 462 24.54 17.38 31.98
N VAL A 463 25.61 18.02 32.46
CA VAL A 463 26.65 17.40 33.30
C VAL A 463 26.46 17.85 34.75
N SER A 464 26.32 16.90 35.67
CA SER A 464 26.10 17.12 37.11
C SER A 464 27.34 16.82 37.97
N ALA A 465 27.54 17.58 39.06
CA ALA A 465 28.76 17.52 39.89
C ALA A 465 28.87 16.27 40.79
N LYS A 466 30.08 15.73 40.97
CA LYS A 466 30.32 14.49 41.74
C LYS A 466 30.60 14.75 43.24
N GLY A 467 29.82 14.15 44.15
CA GLY A 467 30.19 13.98 45.57
C GLY A 467 29.95 15.13 46.56
N SER A 468 28.96 15.99 46.35
CA SER A 468 28.48 16.90 47.42
C SER A 468 27.47 16.19 48.33
N PRO A 469 27.39 16.50 49.64
CA PRO A 469 26.30 16.00 50.47
C PRO A 469 24.99 16.44 49.84
N ILE A 470 24.06 15.49 49.68
CA ILE A 470 22.82 15.80 48.99
C ILE A 470 22.02 16.83 49.79
N GLU A 471 21.28 17.70 49.12
CA GLU A 471 20.58 18.81 49.74
C GLU A 471 19.51 18.33 50.72
N ALA A 472 18.85 17.20 50.44
CA ALA A 472 17.98 16.54 51.40
C ALA A 472 18.70 16.21 52.70
N GLU A 473 20.02 15.99 52.74
CA GLU A 473 20.77 15.75 53.99
C GLU A 473 21.15 17.04 54.74
N LYS A 474 21.20 18.18 54.04
CA LYS A 474 21.56 19.48 54.61
C LYS A 474 20.36 20.22 55.20
N TYR A 475 19.18 19.97 54.65
CA TYR A 475 17.94 20.63 55.02
C TYR A 475 16.94 19.63 55.59
N THR A 476 15.99 20.14 56.37
CA THR A 476 14.88 19.36 56.91
C THR A 476 13.60 20.12 56.57
N PRO A 477 12.62 19.58 55.84
CA PRO A 477 11.37 20.29 55.62
C PRO A 477 10.58 20.44 56.92
N GLN A 478 10.00 21.62 57.12
CA GLN A 478 9.05 21.91 58.18
C GLN A 478 7.64 21.53 57.75
N ILE A 479 6.91 20.83 58.63
CA ILE A 479 5.52 20.42 58.39
C ILE A 479 4.56 21.41 59.09
N PRO A 480 3.53 21.92 58.38
CA PRO A 480 2.45 22.70 59.00
C PRO A 480 1.69 21.87 60.05
N ARG A 481 1.49 22.41 61.27
CA ARG A 481 0.67 21.72 62.29
C ARG A 481 -0.82 21.64 61.92
N ASP A 482 -1.36 22.66 61.25
CA ASP A 482 -2.77 22.65 60.83
C ASP A 482 -2.90 22.02 59.44
N LYS A 483 -3.81 21.05 59.34
CA LYS A 483 -4.04 20.26 58.12
C LYS A 483 -5.06 20.93 57.21
N VAL A 484 -4.86 20.80 55.90
CA VAL A 484 -5.77 21.29 54.86
C VAL A 484 -7.00 20.39 54.77
N ALA A 485 -8.20 20.96 54.82
CA ALA A 485 -9.43 20.20 54.66
C ALA A 485 -9.70 19.87 53.18
N VAL A 486 -9.83 18.58 52.85
CA VAL A 486 -10.00 18.09 51.47
C VAL A 486 -11.26 17.25 51.32
N ALA A 487 -11.80 17.18 50.11
CA ALA A 487 -13.02 16.43 49.80
C ALA A 487 -12.78 14.91 49.77
N ASP A 488 -11.65 14.47 49.23
CA ASP A 488 -11.24 13.06 49.18
C ASP A 488 -9.77 12.93 49.59
N LEU A 489 -9.53 12.20 50.69
CA LEU A 489 -8.19 11.96 51.24
C LEU A 489 -7.26 11.18 50.28
N LYS A 490 -7.81 10.47 49.29
CA LYS A 490 -7.05 9.63 48.35
C LYS A 490 -6.93 10.22 46.95
N ASN A 491 -7.71 11.27 46.64
CA ASN A 491 -7.74 11.85 45.31
C ASN A 491 -7.93 13.38 45.36
N LEU A 492 -6.82 14.09 45.53
CA LEU A 492 -6.79 15.55 45.65
C LEU A 492 -7.09 16.24 44.30
N SER A 493 -7.95 17.26 44.33
CA SER A 493 -8.19 18.14 43.19
C SER A 493 -6.95 18.99 42.85
N SER A 494 -6.91 19.56 41.64
CA SER A 494 -5.83 20.47 41.23
C SER A 494 -5.70 21.69 42.15
N GLU A 495 -6.83 22.21 42.65
CA GLU A 495 -6.88 23.34 43.59
C GLU A 495 -6.40 22.94 44.99
N GLU A 496 -6.78 21.75 45.49
CA GLU A 496 -6.34 21.24 46.80
C GLU A 496 -4.82 20.97 46.80
N LYS A 497 -4.29 20.45 45.69
CA LYS A 497 -2.84 20.28 45.46
C LYS A 497 -2.11 21.61 45.50
N GLN A 498 -2.66 22.64 44.86
CA GLN A 498 -2.08 23.98 44.84
C GLN A 498 -2.04 24.59 46.24
N VAL A 499 -3.13 24.48 47.01
CA VAL A 499 -3.19 24.99 48.40
C VAL A 499 -2.18 24.29 49.31
N LEU A 500 -1.97 22.99 49.13
CA LEU A 500 -0.96 22.22 49.87
C LEU A 500 0.45 22.69 49.58
N ILE A 501 0.78 22.88 48.29
CA ILE A 501 2.08 23.39 47.86
C ILE A 501 2.31 24.81 48.40
N GLU A 502 1.31 25.69 48.35
CA GLU A 502 1.40 27.05 48.89
C GLU A 502 1.61 27.07 50.41
N SER A 503 0.89 26.22 51.15
CA SER A 503 1.05 26.05 52.60
C SER A 503 2.47 25.60 52.95
N MET A 504 2.97 24.57 52.26
CA MET A 504 4.32 24.04 52.44
C MET A 504 5.40 25.05 52.10
N SER A 505 5.26 25.74 50.96
CA SER A 505 6.18 26.79 50.53
C SER A 505 6.25 27.92 51.55
N LYS A 506 5.11 28.33 52.12
CA LYS A 506 5.05 29.41 53.11
C LYS A 506 5.73 29.05 54.43
N VAL A 507 5.53 27.83 54.95
CA VAL A 507 6.16 27.39 56.20
C VAL A 507 7.68 27.21 56.05
N ASN A 508 8.14 26.84 54.85
CA ASN A 508 9.55 26.63 54.56
C ASN A 508 10.28 27.84 53.96
N MET A 509 9.59 28.99 53.84
CA MET A 509 10.15 30.20 53.26
C MET A 509 11.33 30.70 54.08
N GLY A 510 12.52 30.72 53.47
CA GLY A 510 13.77 31.08 54.14
C GLY A 510 14.42 29.97 54.97
N TYR A 511 13.82 28.78 55.00
CA TYR A 511 14.37 27.59 55.66
C TYR A 511 14.93 26.58 54.66
N LEU A 512 14.25 26.36 53.54
CA LEU A 512 14.73 25.56 52.41
C LEU A 512 15.38 26.45 51.33
N PRO A 513 16.22 25.89 50.44
CA PRO A 513 16.72 26.59 49.25
C PRO A 513 15.60 27.18 48.39
N ALA A 514 15.89 28.26 47.67
CA ALA A 514 14.86 28.99 46.90
C ALA A 514 14.42 28.25 45.61
N ASP A 515 15.20 27.27 45.17
CA ASP A 515 15.04 26.49 43.94
C ASP A 515 14.41 25.11 44.16
N VAL A 516 14.00 24.77 45.39
CA VAL A 516 13.24 23.55 45.67
C VAL A 516 11.92 23.54 44.89
N ARG A 517 11.57 22.36 44.37
CA ARG A 517 10.31 22.12 43.66
C ARG A 517 9.41 21.22 44.50
N TYR A 518 8.10 21.41 44.40
CA TYR A 518 7.13 20.57 45.07
C TYR A 518 6.32 19.77 44.05
N ARG A 519 6.16 18.46 44.29
CA ARG A 519 5.29 17.57 43.51
C ARG A 519 4.35 16.83 44.46
N ILE A 520 3.13 16.50 44.02
CA ILE A 520 2.23 15.64 44.79
C ILE A 520 1.95 14.36 44.00
N GLU A 521 2.18 13.23 44.64
CA GLU A 521 1.89 11.89 44.12
C GLU A 521 0.82 11.22 44.99
N SER A 522 -0.29 10.80 44.38
CA SER A 522 -1.52 10.40 45.08
C SER A 522 -1.35 9.21 46.04
N GLU A 523 -0.34 8.35 45.83
CA GLU A 523 -0.05 7.20 46.72
C GLU A 523 1.17 7.42 47.64
N VAL A 524 1.94 8.48 47.43
CA VAL A 524 3.23 8.70 48.12
C VAL A 524 3.17 9.87 49.09
N GLY A 525 2.62 11.02 48.66
CA GLY A 525 2.66 12.25 49.45
C GLY A 525 3.06 13.49 48.64
N LEU A 526 3.37 14.56 49.36
CA LEU A 526 4.01 15.75 48.83
C LEU A 526 5.52 15.57 48.90
N ILE A 527 6.18 15.68 47.75
CA ILE A 527 7.61 15.48 47.54
C ILE A 527 8.28 16.86 47.43
N VAL A 528 9.30 17.09 48.25
CA VAL A 528 10.20 18.24 48.17
C VAL A 528 11.43 17.79 47.39
N ILE A 529 11.63 18.35 46.19
CA ILE A 529 12.70 17.98 45.26
C ILE A 529 13.74 19.09 45.28
N TYR A 530 14.97 18.74 45.65
CA TYR A 530 16.10 19.66 45.71
C TYR A 530 16.85 19.76 44.37
N ALA A 531 17.78 20.71 44.27
CA ALA A 531 18.52 20.96 43.02
C ALA A 531 19.36 19.77 42.54
N ASP A 532 19.81 18.92 43.47
CA ASP A 532 20.59 17.71 43.21
C ASP A 532 19.74 16.44 43.09
N GLN A 533 18.42 16.59 42.90
CA GLN A 533 17.44 15.51 42.78
C GLN A 533 17.26 14.62 44.01
N SER A 534 17.83 15.01 45.16
CA SER A 534 17.43 14.41 46.42
C SER A 534 16.01 14.83 46.80
N GLU A 535 15.33 14.00 47.59
CA GLU A 535 13.90 14.16 47.84
C GLU A 535 13.53 13.91 49.31
N ASP A 536 12.68 14.77 49.88
CA ASP A 536 11.97 14.50 51.13
C ASP A 536 10.48 14.23 50.84
N ILE A 537 9.86 13.28 51.56
CA ILE A 537 8.45 12.91 51.37
C ILE A 537 7.64 13.24 52.62
N ILE A 538 6.58 14.03 52.43
CA ILE A 538 5.62 14.38 53.46
C ILE A 538 4.29 13.69 53.13
N THR A 539 3.82 12.81 53.99
CA THR A 539 2.65 11.99 53.68
C THR A 539 1.36 12.83 53.70
N LEU A 540 0.39 12.49 52.85
CA LEU A 540 -0.88 13.23 52.79
C LEU A 540 -1.60 13.23 54.14
N GLU A 541 -1.50 12.15 54.90
CA GLU A 541 -2.07 12.04 56.26
C GLU A 541 -1.56 13.13 57.22
N GLN A 542 -0.35 13.64 57.01
CA GLN A 542 0.22 14.73 57.81
C GLN A 542 -0.31 16.10 57.38
N LEU A 543 -0.73 16.24 56.12
CA LEU A 543 -1.06 17.52 55.51
C LEU A 543 -2.55 17.74 55.33
N VAL A 544 -3.37 16.68 55.28
CA VAL A 544 -4.80 16.78 54.99
C VAL A 544 -5.72 16.12 56.02
N ILE A 545 -6.94 16.64 56.12
CA ILE A 545 -8.06 16.05 56.87
C ILE A 545 -9.32 16.04 56.01
N GLU A 546 -10.20 15.06 56.23
CA GLU A 546 -11.47 14.98 55.51
C GLU A 546 -12.40 16.12 55.94
N LYS A 547 -12.95 16.84 54.96
CA LYS A 547 -13.92 17.90 55.18
C LYS A 547 -15.25 17.30 55.65
N LYS A 548 -15.52 17.34 56.96
CA LYS A 548 -16.84 16.94 57.50
C LYS A 548 -17.92 17.92 57.02
N GLU A 549 -18.95 17.40 56.36
CA GLU A 549 -20.12 18.19 56.00
C GLU A 549 -20.83 18.71 57.26
N ALA A 550 -20.88 20.03 57.39
CA ALA A 550 -21.87 20.73 58.19
C ALA A 550 -22.32 22.00 57.45
N SER A 551 -23.64 22.19 57.45
CA SER A 551 -24.39 23.19 56.71
C SER A 551 -24.04 24.65 57.05
N ASP A 552 -24.10 25.47 55.99
CA ASP A 552 -24.35 26.91 55.92
C ASP A 552 -23.47 27.94 56.67
N SER A 553 -22.71 28.67 55.83
CA SER A 553 -22.40 30.11 55.87
C SER A 553 -21.27 30.65 56.79
N PRO A 554 -20.64 31.77 56.37
CA PRO A 554 -19.18 31.90 56.31
C PRO A 554 -18.59 32.60 57.54
N THR A 555 -17.45 32.12 58.02
CA THR A 555 -16.65 32.91 58.97
C THR A 555 -15.15 32.66 58.76
N ASP A 556 -14.47 33.71 58.31
CA ASP A 556 -13.16 34.19 58.75
C ASP A 556 -12.06 33.14 58.99
N ILE A 557 -11.13 33.00 58.02
CA ILE A 557 -9.87 32.26 58.20
C ILE A 557 -8.96 33.12 59.09
N GLY A 558 -9.21 33.02 60.39
CA GLY A 558 -8.37 33.56 61.44
C GLY A 558 -6.95 33.01 61.31
N THR A 559 -6.01 33.93 61.24
CA THR A 559 -4.56 33.68 61.33
C THR A 559 -4.26 33.06 62.70
N THR A 560 -4.14 31.74 62.76
CA THR A 560 -3.53 31.03 63.89
C THR A 560 -2.07 30.78 63.59
N ALA A 561 -1.20 31.12 64.54
CA ALA A 561 0.22 30.86 64.45
C ALA A 561 0.45 29.35 64.35
N PHE A 562 0.84 28.91 63.16
CA PHE A 562 1.20 27.52 62.87
C PHE A 562 2.44 27.21 63.70
N GLY A 563 2.27 26.37 64.72
CA GLY A 563 3.44 25.69 65.26
C GLY A 563 4.00 24.74 64.21
N VAL A 564 5.29 24.43 64.32
CA VAL A 564 6.02 23.61 63.36
C VAL A 564 6.33 22.25 63.97
N GLU A 565 6.28 21.20 63.16
CA GLU A 565 6.90 19.90 63.44
C GLU A 565 8.02 19.66 62.41
N GLU A 566 9.22 19.32 62.87
CA GLU A 566 10.38 19.05 62.01
C GLU A 566 10.46 17.56 61.67
N ILE A 567 10.86 17.25 60.43
CA ILE A 567 11.17 15.87 60.05
C ILE A 567 12.51 15.47 60.69
N PRO A 568 12.64 14.29 61.32
CA PRO A 568 13.89 13.89 61.94
C PRO A 568 15.11 13.91 60.97
N GLY A 569 16.22 14.46 61.46
CA GLY A 569 17.53 14.51 60.80
C GLY A 569 18.22 13.13 60.76
N ILE A 570 18.79 12.75 59.61
CA ILE A 570 19.73 11.63 59.47
C ILE A 570 21.05 12.22 59.00
N LEU A 571 22.10 12.07 59.81
CA LEU A 571 23.44 12.54 59.46
C LEU A 571 24.07 11.62 58.41
N SER A 572 24.78 12.18 57.44
CA SER A 572 25.42 11.43 56.35
C SER A 572 26.41 10.37 56.83
N GLU A 573 27.05 10.58 57.98
CA GLU A 573 27.94 9.59 58.63
C GLU A 573 27.24 8.29 59.05
N ASN A 574 25.90 8.30 59.12
CA ASN A 574 25.09 7.13 59.42
C ASN A 574 24.64 6.38 58.16
N ILE A 575 24.98 6.86 56.97
CA ILE A 575 24.69 6.21 55.69
C ILE A 575 25.96 5.49 55.24
N LEU A 576 25.96 4.17 55.39
CA LEU A 576 27.10 3.33 55.04
C LEU A 576 27.03 2.89 53.59
N THR A 577 28.20 2.81 52.97
CA THR A 577 28.33 2.21 51.64
C THR A 577 28.06 0.71 51.69
N GLU A 578 27.30 0.21 50.72
CA GLU A 578 27.08 -1.22 50.50
C GLU A 578 28.13 -1.78 49.54
N ASP A 579 28.90 -2.77 50.00
CA ASP A 579 29.99 -3.38 49.25
C ASP A 579 29.59 -4.82 48.84
N VAL A 580 29.21 -5.00 47.58
CA VAL A 580 28.77 -6.31 47.05
C VAL A 580 29.68 -6.78 45.92
N TYR A 581 29.75 -8.08 45.69
CA TYR A 581 30.35 -8.60 44.47
C TYR A 581 29.33 -8.76 43.34
N GLN A 582 29.80 -8.75 42.09
CA GLN A 582 28.97 -8.88 40.90
C GLN A 582 28.04 -10.10 41.01
N GLY A 583 26.73 -9.85 40.87
CA GLY A 583 25.67 -10.86 41.00
C GLY A 583 25.28 -11.24 42.44
N GLU A 584 25.79 -10.58 43.48
CA GLU A 584 25.24 -10.72 44.85
C GLU A 584 23.95 -9.93 45.03
N PRO A 585 23.00 -10.42 45.85
CA PRO A 585 21.87 -9.61 46.26
C PRO A 585 22.37 -8.38 47.03
N ILE A 586 21.88 -7.21 46.64
CA ILE A 586 22.12 -5.96 47.35
C ILE A 586 21.08 -5.87 48.48
N ILE A 587 21.55 -5.77 49.71
CA ILE A 587 20.76 -5.61 50.93
C ILE A 587 21.06 -4.19 51.42
N LEU A 588 20.04 -3.36 51.62
CA LEU A 588 20.20 -1.92 51.91
C LEU A 588 19.63 -1.52 53.27
N GLU A 589 18.93 -2.44 53.92
CA GLU A 589 18.14 -2.20 55.12
C GLU A 589 19.01 -1.89 56.36
N ASP A 590 20.28 -2.31 56.38
CA ASP A 590 21.22 -2.08 57.48
C ASP A 590 22.28 -1.00 57.18
N ASN A 591 22.27 -0.43 55.98
CA ASN A 591 23.17 0.64 55.57
C ASN A 591 22.79 2.01 56.16
N ILE A 592 21.64 2.13 56.82
CA ILE A 592 21.26 3.33 57.57
C ILE A 592 21.31 3.07 59.08
N GLN A 593 22.32 3.63 59.75
CA GLN A 593 22.55 3.44 61.17
C GLN A 593 21.91 4.54 62.02
N ASN A 594 21.79 4.30 63.34
CA ASN A 594 21.32 5.28 64.32
C ASN A 594 19.94 5.91 64.01
N LEU A 595 19.06 5.15 63.34
CA LEU A 595 17.71 5.60 63.03
C LEU A 595 16.91 5.87 64.32
N PRO A 596 16.06 6.93 64.33
CA PRO A 596 15.11 7.17 65.41
C PRO A 596 14.25 5.93 65.68
N LYS A 597 13.95 5.68 66.96
CA LYS A 597 13.16 4.52 67.38
C LYS A 597 11.79 4.55 66.69
N GLY A 598 11.38 3.42 66.11
CA GLY A 598 10.11 3.31 65.37
C GLY A 598 10.20 3.66 63.88
N SER A 599 11.39 3.96 63.36
CA SER A 599 11.61 4.14 61.91
C SER A 599 11.62 2.82 61.16
N SER A 600 11.16 2.81 59.91
CA SER A 600 11.27 1.71 58.95
C SER A 600 12.02 2.16 57.68
N VAL A 601 12.65 1.22 56.98
CA VAL A 601 13.38 1.47 55.73
C VAL A 601 12.76 0.62 54.62
N ASP A 602 12.35 1.26 53.53
CA ASP A 602 11.81 0.63 52.33
C ASP A 602 12.72 0.95 51.13
N ILE A 603 12.99 -0.01 50.24
CA ILE A 603 13.81 0.21 49.05
C ILE A 603 12.93 0.82 47.95
N LEU A 604 13.30 1.99 47.43
CA LEU A 604 12.57 2.66 46.36
C LEU A 604 13.15 2.34 44.98
N GLU A 605 14.47 2.41 44.86
CA GLU A 605 15.17 2.18 43.60
C GLU A 605 16.25 1.14 43.85
N ALA A 606 15.97 -0.09 43.40
CA ALA A 606 16.90 -1.20 43.52
C ALA A 606 18.01 -1.05 42.47
N VAL A 607 19.26 -1.06 42.93
CA VAL A 607 20.43 -1.13 42.06
C VAL A 607 20.71 -2.60 41.74
N SER A 608 21.11 -2.88 40.50
CA SER A 608 21.57 -4.21 40.09
C SER A 608 23.06 -4.37 40.35
N SER A 609 23.46 -5.51 40.94
CA SER A 609 24.85 -5.91 41.09
C SER A 609 25.43 -6.57 39.82
N GLU A 610 24.72 -6.54 38.68
CA GLU A 610 25.20 -7.16 37.44
C GLU A 610 26.33 -6.40 36.78
N ARG A 611 26.43 -5.08 37.00
CA ARG A 611 27.49 -4.24 36.44
C ARG A 611 28.48 -3.88 37.54
N ILE A 612 29.77 -4.05 37.28
CA ILE A 612 30.82 -3.56 38.19
C ILE A 612 30.82 -2.03 38.16
N GLY A 613 31.02 -1.39 39.31
CA GLY A 613 30.99 0.07 39.37
C GLY A 613 30.51 0.62 40.71
N ARG A 614 30.37 1.94 40.75
CA ARG A 614 29.76 2.66 41.86
C ARG A 614 28.37 3.08 41.40
N PHE A 615 27.38 2.80 42.22
CA PHE A 615 25.99 3.10 41.97
C PHE A 615 25.41 3.76 43.21
N GLU A 616 24.20 4.30 43.05
CA GLU A 616 23.46 4.98 44.08
C GLU A 616 22.07 4.36 44.14
N ALA A 617 21.73 3.76 45.28
CA ALA A 617 20.40 3.20 45.52
C ALA A 617 19.57 4.17 46.34
N LYS A 618 18.28 4.29 46.05
CA LYS A 618 17.38 5.15 46.84
C LYS A 618 16.58 4.32 47.84
N VAL A 619 16.67 4.68 49.11
CA VAL A 619 15.88 4.09 50.20
C VAL A 619 14.96 5.13 50.82
N LYS A 620 13.72 4.75 51.13
CA LYS A 620 12.76 5.56 51.88
C LYS A 620 12.84 5.19 53.35
N VAL A 621 13.26 6.12 54.19
CA VAL A 621 13.16 5.99 55.63
C VAL A 621 11.85 6.63 56.09
N THR A 622 10.95 5.84 56.67
CA THR A 622 9.70 6.33 57.26
C THR A 622 9.84 6.41 58.78
N PHE A 623 9.58 7.58 59.37
CA PHE A 623 9.67 7.81 60.82
C PHE A 623 8.36 7.51 61.55
N GLU A 624 8.42 7.46 62.89
CA GLU A 624 7.26 7.21 63.76
C GLU A 624 6.09 8.19 63.49
N ASN A 625 6.40 9.45 63.18
CA ASN A 625 5.40 10.47 62.87
C ASN A 625 4.82 10.38 61.44
N LYS A 626 5.15 9.33 60.67
CA LYS A 626 4.76 9.08 59.28
C LYS A 626 5.41 10.01 58.24
N ALA A 627 6.35 10.87 58.63
CA ALA A 627 7.19 11.56 57.66
C ALA A 627 8.16 10.56 57.04
N SER A 628 8.61 10.81 55.82
CA SER A 628 9.64 9.98 55.21
C SER A 628 10.72 10.80 54.51
N ARG A 629 11.91 10.23 54.39
CA ARG A 629 13.03 10.83 53.64
C ARG A 629 13.56 9.83 52.65
N ILE A 630 13.92 10.30 51.45
CA ILE A 630 14.62 9.47 50.48
C ILE A 630 16.10 9.73 50.62
N LEU A 631 16.85 8.69 50.95
CA LEU A 631 18.29 8.73 51.08
C LEU A 631 18.94 7.96 49.94
N THR A 632 20.08 8.48 49.49
CA THR A 632 20.92 7.78 48.52
C THR A 632 21.98 6.97 49.26
N VAL A 633 21.93 5.64 49.12
CA VAL A 633 22.92 4.71 49.64
C VAL A 633 23.95 4.42 48.54
N PRO A 634 25.25 4.71 48.75
CA PRO A 634 26.29 4.33 47.80
C PRO A 634 26.44 2.81 47.76
N VAL A 635 26.46 2.23 46.56
CA VAL A 635 26.67 0.79 46.33
C VAL A 635 27.91 0.59 45.48
N ILE A 636 28.87 -0.22 45.93
CA ILE A 636 30.08 -0.59 45.19
C ILE A 636 29.99 -2.05 44.80
N VAL A 637 29.98 -2.31 43.49
CA VAL A 637 29.97 -3.66 42.92
C VAL A 637 31.38 -4.06 42.48
N LYS A 638 31.95 -5.06 43.17
CA LYS A 638 33.31 -5.60 42.98
C LYS A 638 33.30 -6.87 42.11
N ALA A 639 34.35 -7.15 41.35
CA ALA A 639 34.41 -8.32 40.45
C ALA A 639 34.57 -9.67 41.20
N ARG A 640 33.91 -10.75 40.74
CA ARG A 640 33.87 -12.08 41.37
C ARG A 640 34.50 -13.16 40.48
N THR A 641 35.41 -13.99 41.03
CA THR A 641 35.96 -15.20 40.38
C THR A 641 35.04 -16.43 40.58
N PRO A 642 34.97 -17.40 39.65
CA PRO A 642 33.73 -18.14 39.38
C PRO A 642 33.52 -19.43 40.21
N GLN A 643 32.33 -19.58 40.82
CA GLN A 643 31.59 -20.85 40.91
C GLN A 643 30.17 -20.71 41.52
N GLY A 644 29.15 -21.23 40.80
CA GLY A 644 28.01 -21.99 41.36
C GLY A 644 26.69 -21.27 41.71
N GLN A 645 25.66 -21.44 40.86
CA GLN A 645 24.25 -21.06 41.10
C GLN A 645 23.46 -22.09 41.94
N GLY A 646 22.43 -21.62 42.66
CA GLY A 646 21.34 -22.46 43.20
C GLY A 646 20.21 -21.71 43.93
N ASN A 647 19.12 -21.43 43.19
CA ASN A 647 17.68 -21.30 43.54
C ASN A 647 17.21 -21.34 45.03
N LYS A 648 16.26 -20.47 45.44
CA LYS A 648 14.76 -20.61 45.34
C LYS A 648 13.96 -19.65 46.28
N GLU A 649 12.93 -19.02 45.70
CA GLU A 649 11.55 -18.76 46.18
C GLU A 649 11.16 -17.72 47.29
N THR A 650 10.19 -16.88 46.88
CA THR A 650 9.40 -15.73 47.43
C THR A 650 8.28 -16.11 48.44
N PRO A 651 7.53 -15.19 49.12
CA PRO A 651 6.35 -14.42 48.58
C PRO A 651 6.05 -13.06 49.30
N LYS A 652 5.10 -12.15 48.96
CA LYS A 652 4.26 -11.77 47.81
C LYS A 652 3.39 -10.56 48.27
N ALA A 653 3.35 -9.45 47.51
CA ALA A 653 2.31 -8.40 47.59
C ALA A 653 1.31 -8.56 46.41
N GLU A 654 0.06 -8.14 46.58
CA GLU A 654 -1.11 -8.52 45.77
C GLU A 654 -1.22 -7.76 44.43
N TRP A 655 -1.56 -8.49 43.36
CA TRP A 655 -1.66 -8.02 41.97
C TRP A 655 -3.11 -8.05 41.51
N LYS A 656 -3.50 -7.15 40.60
CA LYS A 656 -4.77 -7.27 39.86
C LYS A 656 -4.61 -8.34 38.78
N ILE A 657 -5.29 -9.47 38.99
CA ILE A 657 -5.18 -10.67 38.17
C ILE A 657 -6.45 -10.81 37.31
N GLU A 658 -6.26 -11.06 36.02
CA GLU A 658 -7.31 -11.31 35.04
C GLU A 658 -7.03 -12.63 34.32
N THR A 659 -8.04 -13.47 34.13
CA THR A 659 -7.91 -14.78 33.47
C THR A 659 -8.70 -14.80 32.17
N LYS A 660 -8.03 -15.16 31.08
CA LYS A 660 -8.60 -15.28 29.73
C LYS A 660 -8.46 -16.70 29.21
N ILE A 661 -9.45 -17.17 28.44
CA ILE A 661 -9.38 -18.46 27.76
C ILE A 661 -8.81 -18.25 26.36
N GLU A 662 -7.77 -19.00 26.02
CA GLU A 662 -7.13 -19.00 24.70
C GLU A 662 -7.10 -20.43 24.15
N THR A 663 -7.31 -20.59 22.85
CA THR A 663 -7.24 -21.88 22.18
C THR A 663 -6.05 -21.91 21.23
N LEU A 664 -5.31 -23.02 21.25
CA LEU A 664 -4.22 -23.32 20.35
C LEU A 664 -4.55 -24.62 19.63
N THR A 665 -4.61 -24.58 18.31
CA THR A 665 -4.80 -25.78 17.50
C THR A 665 -3.45 -26.22 16.95
N THR A 666 -3.08 -27.47 17.21
CA THR A 666 -1.84 -28.11 16.73
C THR A 666 -2.17 -29.34 15.91
N SER A 667 -1.31 -29.68 14.94
CA SER A 667 -1.55 -30.83 14.08
C SER A 667 -1.11 -32.14 14.74
N VAL A 668 -1.85 -33.20 14.47
CA VAL A 668 -1.57 -34.57 14.90
C VAL A 668 -1.10 -35.35 13.67
N PRO A 669 0.17 -35.79 13.61
CA PRO A 669 0.70 -36.45 12.42
C PRO A 669 0.01 -37.80 12.18
N TYR A 670 -0.13 -38.19 10.91
CA TYR A 670 -0.65 -39.50 10.51
C TYR A 670 0.49 -40.48 10.21
N ASN A 671 0.18 -41.78 10.16
CA ASN A 671 1.14 -42.82 9.84
C ASN A 671 1.09 -43.20 8.35
N ARG A 672 2.22 -43.65 7.79
CA ARG A 672 2.31 -44.14 6.41
C ARG A 672 2.32 -45.68 6.38
N VAL A 673 1.40 -46.26 5.62
CA VAL A 673 1.18 -47.70 5.45
C VAL A 673 1.40 -48.07 3.99
N GLN A 674 2.20 -49.10 3.71
CA GLN A 674 2.44 -49.56 2.34
C GLN A 674 1.67 -50.85 2.03
N GLU A 675 1.02 -50.90 0.87
CA GLU A 675 0.24 -52.04 0.36
C GLU A 675 0.76 -52.42 -1.04
N GLU A 676 0.93 -53.69 -1.39
CA GLU A 676 1.42 -54.07 -2.72
C GLU A 676 0.29 -54.06 -3.76
N ASN A 677 0.48 -53.37 -4.91
CA ASN A 677 -0.46 -53.35 -6.03
C ASN A 677 0.13 -54.02 -7.29
N PRO A 678 -0.39 -55.18 -7.72
CA PRO A 678 0.11 -55.94 -8.86
C PRO A 678 -0.20 -55.33 -10.24
N TYR A 679 -1.01 -54.29 -10.31
CA TYR A 679 -1.35 -53.59 -11.56
C TYR A 679 -0.47 -52.37 -11.82
N LEU A 680 0.23 -51.89 -10.79
CA LEU A 680 1.14 -50.74 -10.84
C LEU A 680 2.57 -51.20 -11.15
N LEU A 681 3.36 -50.43 -11.89
CA LEU A 681 4.67 -50.87 -12.39
C LEU A 681 5.70 -51.07 -11.26
N LYS A 682 6.64 -52.03 -11.42
CA LYS A 682 7.64 -52.33 -10.40
C LYS A 682 8.55 -51.13 -10.15
N GLY A 683 8.50 -50.59 -8.94
CA GLY A 683 9.23 -49.37 -8.54
C GLY A 683 8.42 -48.08 -8.69
N VAL A 684 7.17 -48.16 -9.15
CA VAL A 684 6.21 -47.05 -9.09
C VAL A 684 5.40 -47.19 -7.81
N GLU A 685 5.27 -46.11 -7.06
CA GLU A 685 4.41 -46.02 -5.88
C GLU A 685 3.23 -45.10 -6.23
N GLN A 686 2.03 -45.44 -5.77
CA GLN A 686 0.83 -44.63 -5.94
C GLN A 686 0.10 -44.53 -4.61
N VAL A 687 -0.22 -43.32 -4.17
CA VAL A 687 -1.00 -43.13 -2.94
C VAL A 687 -2.46 -43.54 -3.19
N LYS A 688 -2.95 -44.53 -2.45
CA LYS A 688 -4.32 -45.05 -2.49
C LYS A 688 -5.25 -44.28 -1.56
N VAL A 689 -4.76 -43.98 -0.37
CA VAL A 689 -5.45 -43.13 0.62
C VAL A 689 -4.46 -42.06 1.03
N VAL A 690 -4.79 -40.81 0.76
CA VAL A 690 -3.94 -39.69 1.17
C VAL A 690 -4.05 -39.54 2.67
N GLY A 691 -2.92 -39.50 3.36
CA GLY A 691 -2.92 -39.26 4.79
C GLY A 691 -3.24 -37.81 5.09
N LYS A 692 -4.05 -37.59 6.13
CA LYS A 692 -4.45 -36.26 6.58
C LYS A 692 -4.06 -36.11 8.03
N GLU A 693 -3.33 -35.05 8.35
CA GLU A 693 -3.04 -34.76 9.74
C GLU A 693 -4.35 -34.49 10.48
N GLY A 694 -4.45 -35.04 11.68
CA GLY A 694 -5.51 -34.68 12.59
C GLY A 694 -5.27 -33.28 13.14
N LEU A 695 -6.28 -32.70 13.77
CA LEU A 695 -6.14 -31.48 14.53
C LEU A 695 -6.47 -31.80 15.98
N GLU A 696 -5.60 -31.36 16.88
CA GLU A 696 -5.91 -31.28 18.30
C GLU A 696 -6.07 -29.81 18.69
N THR A 697 -7.12 -29.51 19.44
CA THR A 697 -7.35 -28.20 20.02
C THR A 697 -7.03 -28.26 21.51
N ILE A 698 -6.14 -27.39 21.93
CA ILE A 698 -5.70 -27.24 23.31
C ILE A 698 -6.22 -25.90 23.82
N THR A 699 -7.10 -25.95 24.81
CA THR A 699 -7.63 -24.77 25.50
C THR A 699 -6.78 -24.47 26.73
N TYR A 700 -6.22 -23.27 26.78
CA TYR A 700 -5.48 -22.73 27.91
C TYR A 700 -6.31 -21.68 28.66
N GLU A 701 -6.22 -21.71 29.98
CA GLU A 701 -6.59 -20.60 30.85
C GLU A 701 -5.31 -19.81 31.13
N VAL A 702 -5.25 -18.60 30.59
CA VAL A 702 -4.08 -17.71 30.64
C VAL A 702 -4.34 -16.62 31.66
N THR A 703 -3.44 -16.54 32.64
CA THR A 703 -3.51 -15.59 33.75
C THR A 703 -2.61 -14.40 33.46
N TYR A 704 -3.23 -13.25 33.34
CA TYR A 704 -2.59 -11.96 33.16
C TYR A 704 -2.53 -11.22 34.50
N ALA A 705 -1.41 -10.56 34.77
CA ALA A 705 -1.32 -9.56 35.83
C ALA A 705 -0.75 -8.28 35.25
N ASN A 706 -1.51 -7.18 35.38
CA ASN A 706 -1.21 -5.88 34.77
C ASN A 706 -0.93 -5.97 33.25
N GLY A 707 -1.75 -6.73 32.51
CA GLY A 707 -1.66 -6.86 31.05
C GLY A 707 -0.49 -7.70 30.51
N LYS A 708 0.38 -8.25 31.38
CA LYS A 708 1.43 -9.21 30.98
C LYS A 708 1.06 -10.62 31.42
N GLU A 709 1.23 -11.59 30.52
CA GLU A 709 1.00 -13.02 30.82
C GLU A 709 1.93 -13.45 31.96
N LYS A 710 1.35 -13.94 33.06
CA LYS A 710 2.08 -14.48 34.22
C LYS A 710 2.14 -16.00 34.21
N GLY A 711 1.21 -16.65 33.50
CA GLY A 711 1.23 -18.09 33.32
C GLY A 711 0.01 -18.57 32.56
N ARG A 712 0.16 -19.73 31.92
CA ARG A 712 -0.92 -20.43 31.21
C ARG A 712 -1.06 -21.85 31.72
N ARG A 713 -2.30 -22.32 31.82
CA ARG A 713 -2.63 -23.67 32.28
C ARG A 713 -3.55 -24.34 31.27
N GLU A 714 -3.17 -25.53 30.79
CA GLU A 714 -4.01 -26.33 29.90
C GLU A 714 -5.25 -26.82 30.65
N VAL A 715 -6.43 -26.45 30.14
CA VAL A 715 -7.74 -26.78 30.71
C VAL A 715 -8.34 -27.99 30.01
N ARG A 716 -8.15 -28.07 28.69
CA ARG A 716 -8.77 -29.10 27.86
C ARG A 716 -7.92 -29.34 26.63
N ARG A 717 -7.69 -30.61 26.30
CA ARG A 717 -7.08 -31.05 25.04
C ARG A 717 -8.00 -32.07 24.42
N GLU A 718 -8.37 -31.85 23.18
CA GLU A 718 -9.16 -32.79 22.42
C GLU A 718 -8.68 -32.88 20.99
N VAL A 719 -8.70 -34.10 20.44
CA VAL A 719 -8.52 -34.30 19.00
C VAL A 719 -9.84 -33.94 18.34
N THR A 720 -9.92 -32.76 17.76
CA THR A 720 -11.12 -32.24 17.09
C THR A 720 -11.30 -32.90 15.73
N THR A 721 -10.20 -33.29 15.08
CA THR A 721 -10.21 -34.09 13.84
C THR A 721 -9.20 -35.22 13.94
N PRO A 722 -9.58 -36.50 13.84
CA PRO A 722 -8.63 -37.60 13.88
C PRO A 722 -7.76 -37.61 12.62
N ALA A 723 -6.48 -37.97 12.78
CA ALA A 723 -5.57 -38.17 11.66
C ALA A 723 -6.02 -39.37 10.81
N VAL A 724 -5.89 -39.25 9.48
CA VAL A 724 -6.15 -40.32 8.51
C VAL A 724 -4.80 -40.82 8.02
N ASP A 725 -4.52 -42.11 8.16
CA ASP A 725 -3.25 -42.71 7.73
C ASP A 725 -3.12 -42.73 6.20
N GLU A 726 -1.90 -42.49 5.72
CA GLU A 726 -1.57 -42.54 4.29
C GLU A 726 -1.31 -43.98 3.86
N VAL A 727 -2.04 -44.44 2.86
CA VAL A 727 -1.86 -45.77 2.28
C VAL A 727 -1.22 -45.63 0.91
N ILE A 728 -0.04 -46.22 0.73
CA ILE A 728 0.74 -46.19 -0.50
C ILE A 728 0.75 -47.57 -1.14
N GLU A 729 0.18 -47.64 -2.33
CA GLU A 729 0.23 -48.82 -3.17
C GLU A 729 1.56 -48.89 -3.93
N ILE A 730 2.40 -49.88 -3.63
CA ILE A 730 3.68 -50.11 -4.28
C ILE A 730 3.53 -51.11 -5.44
N GLY A 731 3.99 -50.72 -6.62
CA GLY A 731 3.80 -51.49 -7.83
C GLY A 731 4.75 -52.66 -7.97
N THR A 732 4.25 -53.76 -8.52
CA THR A 732 5.03 -54.99 -8.76
C THR A 732 5.05 -55.44 -10.23
N LYS A 733 4.38 -54.71 -11.14
CA LYS A 733 4.24 -55.04 -12.57
C LYS A 733 5.47 -54.64 -13.39
N LYS A 734 6.25 -55.57 -13.95
CA LYS A 734 7.44 -55.20 -14.77
C LYS A 734 7.04 -54.83 -16.21
N VAL A 735 7.47 -53.68 -16.74
CA VAL A 735 7.38 -53.33 -18.18
C VAL A 735 8.60 -52.50 -18.65
N ILE A 736 8.91 -52.62 -19.95
CA ILE A 736 10.15 -52.31 -20.68
C ILE A 736 10.01 -50.99 -21.49
N SER A 737 11.08 -50.17 -21.51
CA SER A 737 11.41 -49.02 -22.40
C SER A 737 11.00 -47.58 -22.00
N ASP A 738 11.84 -46.63 -22.48
CA ASP A 738 12.13 -45.28 -21.96
C ASP A 738 11.09 -44.20 -22.32
N ALA A 739 10.41 -43.64 -21.31
CA ALA A 739 9.57 -42.44 -21.42
C ALA A 739 10.18 -41.28 -20.61
N LYS A 740 10.08 -40.04 -21.11
CA LYS A 740 10.64 -38.85 -20.44
C LYS A 740 9.63 -38.30 -19.44
N VAL A 741 10.01 -38.35 -18.16
CA VAL A 741 9.19 -37.91 -17.02
C VAL A 741 9.73 -36.57 -16.50
N GLU A 742 8.84 -35.61 -16.26
CA GLU A 742 9.12 -34.26 -15.75
C GLU A 742 8.32 -34.03 -14.46
N VAL A 743 8.87 -33.32 -13.47
CA VAL A 743 8.24 -33.07 -12.17
C VAL A 743 8.24 -31.57 -11.89
N LYS A 744 7.09 -31.00 -11.47
CA LYS A 744 6.89 -29.56 -11.18
C LYS A 744 6.27 -29.36 -9.80
N ILE A 745 6.44 -28.17 -9.22
CA ILE A 745 5.77 -27.78 -7.96
C ILE A 745 4.66 -26.77 -8.27
N GLU A 746 3.46 -27.00 -7.75
CA GLU A 746 2.27 -26.12 -7.90
C GLU A 746 1.66 -25.81 -6.53
N THR A 747 1.00 -24.67 -6.35
CA THR A 747 0.34 -24.31 -5.08
C THR A 747 -1.13 -23.96 -5.27
N LEU A 748 -1.99 -24.35 -4.32
CA LEU A 748 -3.42 -24.08 -4.27
C LEU A 748 -3.79 -23.52 -2.89
N THR A 749 -4.47 -22.37 -2.85
CA THR A 749 -4.93 -21.76 -1.60
C THR A 749 -6.45 -21.86 -1.49
N THR A 750 -6.96 -22.29 -0.33
CA THR A 750 -8.40 -22.46 -0.05
C THR A 750 -8.77 -21.85 1.30
N SER A 751 -10.01 -21.37 1.47
CA SER A 751 -10.48 -20.76 2.72
C SER A 751 -10.95 -21.78 3.76
N ILE A 752 -10.78 -21.42 5.03
CA ILE A 752 -11.22 -22.17 6.21
C ILE A 752 -12.31 -21.36 6.90
N PRO A 753 -13.57 -21.82 6.92
CA PRO A 753 -14.67 -21.06 7.51
C PRO A 753 -14.52 -20.93 9.03
N TYR A 754 -14.97 -19.81 9.59
CA TYR A 754 -14.96 -19.57 11.04
C TYR A 754 -16.25 -20.03 11.74
N ASN A 755 -16.18 -20.27 13.04
CA ASN A 755 -17.33 -20.64 13.87
C ASN A 755 -17.88 -19.44 14.64
N ARG A 756 -19.15 -19.51 15.05
CA ARG A 756 -19.81 -18.49 15.89
C ARG A 756 -19.96 -19.01 17.33
N VAL A 757 -19.42 -18.26 18.29
CA VAL A 757 -19.41 -18.56 19.73
C VAL A 757 -20.23 -17.51 20.47
N GLN A 758 -21.12 -17.94 21.36
CA GLN A 758 -21.94 -17.03 22.18
C GLN A 758 -21.46 -17.02 23.64
N GLU A 759 -21.32 -15.83 24.22
CA GLU A 759 -20.85 -15.60 25.60
C GLU A 759 -21.87 -14.75 26.37
N GLU A 760 -22.26 -15.10 27.61
CA GLU A 760 -23.20 -14.27 28.37
C GLU A 760 -22.53 -13.05 28.99
N ASN A 761 -23.06 -11.84 28.73
CA ASN A 761 -22.59 -10.60 29.34
C ASN A 761 -23.60 -10.07 30.39
N PRO A 762 -23.22 -10.03 31.69
CA PRO A 762 -24.10 -9.60 32.78
C PRO A 762 -24.35 -8.09 32.85
N TYR A 763 -23.64 -7.30 32.04
CA TYR A 763 -23.82 -5.85 31.94
C TYR A 763 -24.75 -5.45 30.79
N LEU A 764 -24.88 -6.29 29.77
CA LEU A 764 -25.82 -6.12 28.66
C LEU A 764 -27.23 -6.58 29.05
N LEU A 765 -28.25 -5.84 28.61
CA LEU A 765 -29.64 -6.15 28.90
C LEU A 765 -30.08 -7.48 28.29
N LYS A 766 -30.90 -8.24 29.01
CA LYS A 766 -31.38 -9.53 28.54
C LYS A 766 -32.11 -9.40 27.19
N GLY A 767 -31.56 -10.05 26.16
CA GLY A 767 -32.06 -10.02 24.77
C GLY A 767 -31.31 -9.04 23.85
N VAL A 768 -30.29 -8.34 24.33
CA VAL A 768 -29.36 -7.55 23.51
C VAL A 768 -28.14 -8.43 23.18
N GLU A 769 -27.79 -8.52 21.91
CA GLU A 769 -26.58 -9.18 21.44
C GLU A 769 -25.58 -8.13 20.94
N GLN A 770 -24.30 -8.32 21.21
CA GLN A 770 -23.23 -7.46 20.71
C GLN A 770 -22.05 -8.32 20.26
N VAL A 771 -21.55 -8.09 19.04
CA VAL A 771 -20.34 -8.76 18.55
C VAL A 771 -19.14 -8.21 19.32
N LYS A 772 -18.46 -9.09 20.06
CA LYS A 772 -17.25 -8.80 20.84
C LYS A 772 -15.99 -9.01 20.00
N VAL A 773 -16.00 -10.04 19.17
CA VAL A 773 -14.92 -10.38 18.23
C VAL A 773 -15.57 -10.77 16.92
N ALA A 774 -15.24 -10.09 15.83
CA ALA A 774 -15.75 -10.45 14.51
C ALA A 774 -15.03 -11.70 13.99
N GLY A 775 -15.77 -12.60 13.33
CA GLY A 775 -15.18 -13.79 12.74
C GLY A 775 -14.44 -13.48 11.44
N LYS A 776 -13.34 -14.19 11.21
CA LYS A 776 -12.52 -14.10 10.00
C LYS A 776 -12.16 -15.51 9.53
N GLU A 777 -12.43 -15.80 8.26
CA GLU A 777 -12.02 -17.07 7.66
C GLU A 777 -10.49 -17.18 7.64
N GLY A 778 -9.99 -18.38 7.92
CA GLY A 778 -8.59 -18.71 7.73
C GLY A 778 -8.30 -19.02 6.26
N LEU A 779 -7.01 -19.17 5.92
CA LEU A 779 -6.57 -19.64 4.61
C LEU A 779 -5.58 -20.78 4.81
N GLU A 780 -5.74 -21.86 4.06
CA GLU A 780 -4.73 -22.90 3.91
C GLU A 780 -4.13 -22.87 2.51
N THR A 781 -2.81 -23.02 2.42
CA THR A 781 -2.08 -23.18 1.17
C THR A 781 -1.51 -24.58 1.08
N ILE A 782 -1.73 -25.22 -0.06
CA ILE A 782 -1.38 -26.60 -0.35
C ILE A 782 -0.40 -26.60 -1.53
N THR A 783 0.78 -27.17 -1.33
CA THR A 783 1.83 -27.32 -2.34
C THR A 783 1.80 -28.76 -2.86
N TYR A 784 1.75 -28.93 -4.17
CA TYR A 784 1.77 -30.20 -4.88
C TYR A 784 3.07 -30.35 -5.68
N GLU A 785 3.61 -31.56 -5.71
CA GLU A 785 4.55 -32.04 -6.71
C GLU A 785 3.77 -32.80 -7.80
N VAL A 786 3.82 -32.30 -9.03
CA VAL A 786 3.05 -32.78 -10.18
C VAL A 786 3.99 -33.39 -11.21
N THR A 787 3.77 -34.66 -11.52
CA THR A 787 4.57 -35.44 -12.47
C THR A 787 3.88 -35.52 -13.82
N TYR A 788 4.57 -35.10 -14.87
CA TYR A 788 4.17 -35.16 -16.26
C TYR A 788 4.96 -36.23 -17.01
N ALA A 789 4.28 -37.04 -17.81
CA ALA A 789 4.91 -37.86 -18.83
C ALA A 789 4.43 -37.37 -20.20
N ASP A 790 5.35 -37.04 -21.09
CA ASP A 790 5.07 -36.49 -22.42
C ASP A 790 4.10 -35.27 -22.39
N GLY A 791 4.27 -34.40 -21.39
CA GLY A 791 3.48 -33.18 -21.22
C GLY A 791 2.07 -33.38 -20.65
N LYS A 792 1.68 -34.61 -20.27
CA LYS A 792 0.41 -34.90 -19.60
C LYS A 792 0.61 -35.23 -18.13
N GLU A 793 -0.18 -34.62 -17.25
CA GLU A 793 -0.15 -34.94 -15.82
C GLU A 793 -0.48 -36.42 -15.63
N THR A 794 0.46 -37.15 -15.06
CA THR A 794 0.37 -38.59 -14.76
C THR A 794 0.28 -38.87 -13.27
N GLY A 795 0.69 -37.92 -12.43
CA GLY A 795 0.56 -38.02 -10.99
C GLY A 795 0.68 -36.66 -10.31
N ARG A 796 0.05 -36.50 -9.16
CA ARG A 796 0.10 -35.32 -8.30
C ARG A 796 0.21 -35.80 -6.86
N SER A 797 1.16 -35.26 -6.11
CA SER A 797 1.41 -35.60 -4.71
C SER A 797 1.48 -34.31 -3.90
N GLU A 798 0.79 -34.23 -2.77
CA GLU A 798 0.84 -33.06 -1.89
C GLU A 798 2.13 -33.08 -1.06
N VAL A 799 2.95 -32.04 -1.18
CA VAL A 799 4.27 -31.92 -0.54
C VAL A 799 4.18 -31.19 0.80
N ARG A 800 3.32 -30.18 0.88
CA ARG A 800 3.21 -29.32 2.06
C ARG A 800 1.83 -28.69 2.11
N ARG A 801 1.17 -28.72 3.26
CA ARG A 801 -0.03 -27.96 3.55
C ARG A 801 0.22 -27.12 4.78
N GLU A 802 -0.11 -25.85 4.70
CA GLU A 802 0.04 -24.95 5.84
C GLU A 802 -1.12 -23.97 5.92
N VAL A 803 -1.55 -23.68 7.15
CA VAL A 803 -2.51 -22.62 7.42
C VAL A 803 -1.74 -21.30 7.33
N THR A 804 -1.84 -20.63 6.19
CA THR A 804 -1.21 -19.34 5.95
C THR A 804 -1.91 -18.20 6.69
N THR A 805 -3.17 -18.38 7.07
CA THR A 805 -3.90 -17.43 7.91
C THR A 805 -4.76 -18.18 8.92
N PRO A 806 -4.57 -17.95 10.24
CA PRO A 806 -5.40 -18.61 11.24
C PRO A 806 -6.84 -18.12 11.14
N VAL A 807 -7.79 -19.04 11.31
CA VAL A 807 -9.21 -18.71 11.44
C VAL A 807 -9.46 -17.99 12.77
N VAL A 808 -10.32 -16.97 12.76
CA VAL A 808 -10.76 -16.24 13.95
C VAL A 808 -12.26 -16.46 14.12
N ASP A 809 -12.67 -17.07 15.22
CA ASP A 809 -14.09 -17.31 15.49
C ASP A 809 -14.82 -16.01 15.90
N GLU A 810 -16.07 -15.88 15.45
CA GLU A 810 -16.93 -14.77 15.82
C GLU A 810 -17.48 -14.97 17.23
N VAL A 811 -17.21 -14.04 18.15
CA VAL A 811 -17.71 -14.07 19.53
C VAL A 811 -18.81 -13.03 19.70
N ILE A 812 -19.99 -13.48 20.10
CA ILE A 812 -21.17 -12.65 20.34
C ILE A 812 -21.52 -12.68 21.82
N GLU A 813 -21.50 -11.52 22.45
CA GLU A 813 -21.97 -11.33 23.80
C GLU A 813 -23.49 -11.21 23.84
N ILE A 814 -24.17 -12.10 24.57
CA ILE A 814 -25.61 -12.09 24.80
C ILE A 814 -25.90 -11.55 26.20
N GLY A 815 -26.74 -10.52 26.30
CA GLY A 815 -27.03 -9.87 27.56
C GLY A 815 -27.81 -10.75 28.53
N SER A 816 -27.47 -10.71 29.82
CA SER A 816 -28.17 -11.42 30.89
C SER A 816 -28.72 -10.50 31.99
N LYS A 817 -28.51 -9.17 31.89
CA LYS A 817 -28.99 -8.16 32.85
C LYS A 817 -30.51 -8.00 32.80
N LYS A 818 -31.21 -8.29 33.89
CA LYS A 818 -32.67 -8.13 34.01
C LYS A 818 -33.04 -6.68 34.34
N LEU A 819 -34.00 -6.10 33.61
CA LEU A 819 -34.54 -4.76 33.89
C LEU A 819 -35.46 -4.78 35.12
N VAL A 820 -35.25 -3.83 36.04
CA VAL A 820 -36.18 -3.52 37.13
C VAL A 820 -37.08 -2.37 36.67
N SER A 821 -38.38 -2.60 36.51
CA SER A 821 -39.31 -1.60 35.99
C SER A 821 -39.75 -0.60 37.06
N ASN A 822 -39.66 0.69 36.77
CA ASN A 822 -40.48 1.71 37.41
C ASN A 822 -41.27 2.48 36.34
N HIS A 823 -42.58 2.53 36.51
CA HIS A 823 -43.55 3.17 35.61
C HIS A 823 -43.51 4.70 35.68
N SER A 824 -43.62 5.40 34.54
CA SER A 824 -44.69 6.39 34.28
C SER A 824 -44.73 6.84 32.81
N LYS A 825 -45.85 7.45 32.42
CA LYS A 825 -46.48 7.55 31.09
C LYS A 825 -46.07 8.79 30.28
N HIS A 826 -45.93 8.70 28.94
CA HIS A 826 -46.87 9.18 27.90
C HIS A 826 -46.25 9.31 26.47
N VAL A 827 -46.63 8.42 25.53
CA VAL A 827 -47.20 8.57 24.14
C VAL A 827 -46.72 9.75 23.21
N PRO A 828 -46.66 9.64 21.84
CA PRO A 828 -46.50 8.53 20.86
C PRO A 828 -45.44 8.76 19.72
N LEU A 829 -45.29 7.74 18.86
CA LEU A 829 -44.44 7.58 17.66
C LEU A 829 -44.63 8.60 16.50
N PRO A 830 -43.60 8.81 15.64
CA PRO A 830 -43.77 9.16 14.23
C PRO A 830 -43.70 7.93 13.31
N GLN A 831 -44.52 7.96 12.26
CA GLN A 831 -44.71 6.95 11.22
C GLN A 831 -43.71 7.05 10.06
N ALA A 832 -43.55 5.91 9.40
CA ALA A 832 -43.21 5.60 8.01
C ALA A 832 -42.83 6.74 7.03
N TYR A 833 -41.72 6.51 6.32
CA TYR A 833 -41.32 7.17 5.09
C TYR A 833 -42.28 6.86 3.93
N PRO A 834 -42.75 7.87 3.15
CA PRO A 834 -43.26 7.66 1.82
C PRO A 834 -42.22 7.97 0.74
N GLN A 835 -42.14 7.03 -0.18
CA GLN A 835 -41.66 7.07 -1.56
C GLN A 835 -42.02 8.38 -2.29
N ASN A 836 -41.07 8.99 -3.02
CA ASN A 836 -41.39 10.01 -4.01
C ASN A 836 -40.62 9.81 -5.32
N GLN A 837 -41.41 9.83 -6.40
CA GLN A 837 -41.05 9.66 -7.80
C GLN A 837 -40.53 10.97 -8.42
N LEU A 838 -39.67 10.79 -9.43
CA LEU A 838 -39.51 11.56 -10.68
C LEU A 838 -40.29 12.87 -10.80
N THR A 839 -39.57 13.98 -11.00
CA THR A 839 -40.07 15.13 -11.75
C THR A 839 -39.07 15.62 -12.80
N ASN A 840 -39.53 15.56 -14.05
CA ASN A 840 -38.98 16.24 -15.22
C ASN A 840 -38.98 17.77 -15.03
N SER A 841 -37.89 18.42 -15.41
CA SER A 841 -37.84 19.86 -15.65
C SER A 841 -37.75 20.12 -17.14
N GLN A 842 -38.80 20.73 -17.69
CA GLN A 842 -38.97 21.04 -19.11
C GLN A 842 -38.10 22.21 -19.59
N LEU A 843 -37.55 22.04 -20.79
CA LEU A 843 -37.00 23.10 -21.65
C LEU A 843 -38.11 24.03 -22.17
N PRO A 844 -37.84 25.34 -22.39
CA PRO A 844 -38.76 26.21 -23.11
C PRO A 844 -38.60 26.08 -24.63
N ARG A 845 -39.72 25.92 -25.34
CA ARG A 845 -39.90 26.30 -26.75
C ARG A 845 -40.97 27.37 -26.84
N THR A 846 -40.78 28.40 -27.66
CA THR A 846 -41.76 28.84 -28.67
C THR A 846 -41.24 29.96 -29.57
N GLY A 847 -41.66 29.90 -30.84
CA GLY A 847 -41.55 30.91 -31.90
C GLY A 847 -40.84 30.33 -33.13
N GLY A 848 -41.46 30.02 -34.28
CA GLY A 848 -42.78 30.29 -34.82
C GLY A 848 -42.63 30.45 -36.34
N SER A 849 -43.17 29.50 -37.11
CA SER A 849 -43.08 29.38 -38.58
C SER A 849 -43.90 30.44 -39.33
N ILE A 850 -43.40 30.92 -40.48
CA ILE A 850 -44.20 31.27 -41.66
C ILE A 850 -43.42 30.90 -42.93
N GLY A 851 -44.00 30.06 -43.79
CA GLY A 851 -43.54 29.86 -45.18
C GLY A 851 -44.46 30.57 -46.19
N LYS A 852 -43.91 30.93 -47.35
CA LYS A 852 -44.43 30.57 -48.69
C LYS A 852 -43.69 31.29 -49.85
N THR A 853 -43.44 30.48 -50.88
CA THR A 853 -43.44 30.74 -52.35
C THR A 853 -42.36 31.61 -53.00
N GLY A 854 -41.70 31.01 -54.00
CA GLY A 854 -40.97 31.73 -55.06
C GLY A 854 -40.10 30.80 -55.93
N LEU A 855 -40.73 30.18 -56.93
CA LEU A 855 -40.12 29.29 -57.92
C LEU A 855 -39.92 30.09 -59.21
N VAL A 856 -38.68 30.36 -59.67
CA VAL A 856 -38.40 30.74 -61.06
C VAL A 856 -37.03 30.19 -61.52
N SER A 857 -37.11 29.49 -62.65
CA SER A 857 -36.09 28.92 -63.56
C SER A 857 -35.00 29.89 -64.05
N GLY A 858 -33.82 29.38 -64.41
CA GLY A 858 -32.87 30.12 -65.26
C GLY A 858 -31.43 29.59 -65.40
N VAL A 859 -31.25 28.48 -66.12
CA VAL A 859 -30.23 28.21 -67.17
C VAL A 859 -28.79 28.77 -67.03
N LEU A 860 -27.83 27.84 -66.95
CA LEU A 860 -26.56 27.71 -67.71
C LEU A 860 -25.79 28.97 -68.16
N THR A 861 -24.51 29.09 -67.77
CA THR A 861 -23.39 29.36 -68.71
C THR A 861 -22.01 29.11 -68.09
N LEU A 862 -21.18 28.40 -68.85
CA LEU A 862 -19.73 28.20 -68.67
C LEU A 862 -18.97 29.54 -68.67
N GLY A 863 -17.84 29.58 -67.95
CA GLY A 863 -16.81 30.62 -68.12
C GLY A 863 -15.50 30.26 -67.42
N LEU A 864 -14.55 29.73 -68.20
CA LEU A 864 -13.14 29.54 -67.87
C LEU A 864 -12.45 30.81 -67.35
N ALA A 865 -11.49 30.65 -66.42
CA ALA A 865 -10.06 30.86 -66.68
C ALA A 865 -9.27 31.16 -65.38
N PHE A 866 -8.34 30.27 -65.06
CA PHE A 866 -7.16 30.54 -64.25
C PHE A 866 -6.26 31.60 -64.91
N LEU A 867 -5.71 32.52 -64.12
CA LEU A 867 -4.41 33.14 -64.40
C LEU A 867 -3.67 33.45 -63.09
N SER A 868 -2.60 32.67 -62.91
CA SER A 868 -1.43 32.86 -62.05
C SER A 868 -0.74 34.21 -62.33
N PHE A 869 -0.11 34.84 -61.32
CA PHE A 869 1.36 35.00 -61.33
C PHE A 869 1.95 35.53 -60.01
N SER A 870 3.11 34.94 -59.72
CA SER A 870 4.05 35.12 -58.63
C SER A 870 4.74 36.49 -58.59
N GLY A 871 5.26 36.85 -57.40
CA GLY A 871 6.28 37.88 -57.23
C GLY A 871 7.42 37.43 -56.30
N LYS A 872 8.57 37.05 -56.90
CA LYS A 872 9.88 36.93 -56.22
C LYS A 872 10.72 38.17 -56.56
N CYS A 873 11.36 38.76 -55.55
CA CYS A 873 12.58 39.59 -55.61
C CYS A 873 13.09 39.76 -54.17
N LYS A 874 14.37 39.86 -53.81
CA LYS A 874 15.69 39.73 -54.46
C LYS A 874 16.70 39.83 -53.30
N LYS A 875 17.83 39.10 -53.35
CA LYS A 875 19.01 39.36 -52.49
C LYS A 875 19.62 40.73 -52.81
N ILE A 876 20.17 41.42 -51.80
CA ILE A 876 21.62 41.69 -51.60
C ILE A 876 21.77 42.56 -50.33
N GLY A 877 22.73 42.15 -49.48
CA GLY A 877 23.18 42.80 -48.25
C GLY A 877 24.05 41.81 -47.50
#